data_AF-A0A2D6Q0F2-F1
#
_entry.id   AF-A0A2D6Q0F2-F1
#
_cell.length_a   1.000
_cell.length_b   1.000
_cell.length_c   1.000
_cell.angle_alpha   90.00
_cell.angle_beta   90.00
_cell.angle_gamma   90.00
#
_symmetry.space_group_name_H-M   'P 1'
#
loop_
_entity.id
_entity.type
_entity.pdbx_description
1 polymer ?
#
loop_
_entity_poly.entity_id
_entity_poly.type
_entity_poly.pdbx_seq_one_letter_code
_entity_poly.pdbx_strand_id
1 'polypeptide(L)'
;MNVPEKPTELAIAGWRSKSARLVVAALFIEALTGLWIYLAPFSVAAQIQLLVHTLIGVALLVPCVQYLISHFLQWYRQKMSVAMVLGYGLAVVVLTCVVSGVVVTWQAAIETRMSVGWDLVHLVSGIAIVALLPTHLVVAFLRRRPAAVRNPAFVPAIRGFVLWQGLSVVGVAAVVTVVALAWPVTRVQTPAPEGYTLSSYVDQYDEYRANLFAPSYARTESGMMIDPAVLSGSESCGSSGCHEQILAEWQPSAHRFSAMNPPFQTVQKNFAADREPAETRYCAGCHDPISLFAGAKDIQNQDLAAPGMQEGTSCVVCHSVSKVDQRGNADYVISPPTKYIWEGTDGARKFVSDFLIRAYPRQHLADYDRNILRTPEFCAACHKQFIPEALNRFGLTPGQNQYDEWRKSHWHADDPETDLTCRDCHMRLVSDSRDPGRGEAGDVRRSPDDGAHRHHGTIGTNMFMPEVMKLPHWKEQVRLTEEWIRGETVLKEIEHLWPAGPLVSFQVLAPKQVEAGQEARLKIVIGNQKVGHNYITGPLDFMRAWVHLEVLDASGATIAEWGNIDPESRRICDTPGQPHETGNSRKEGTLVLEGLPLDEKGQPLVRHELWKKAGGKGQRVIFPRYSDSHEYRFRVPDGATGSLQVKARLCFRRYRQEFLDLVVPDMEKDTGVYQPTVVQASCRKEIPVAPAGGGGK
;
A
#
# COMPACT_ATOMS: atom_id res chain seq x y z
N MET A 1 -33.81 0.21 -57.57
CA MET A 1 -32.40 0.29 -58.04
C MET A 1 -32.12 -0.94 -58.89
N ASN A 2 -31.79 -0.76 -60.16
CA ASN A 2 -31.41 -1.85 -61.05
C ASN A 2 -30.08 -2.45 -60.58
N VAL A 3 -30.13 -3.65 -59.98
CA VAL A 3 -28.93 -4.42 -59.64
C VAL A 3 -28.36 -4.98 -60.94
N PRO A 4 -27.10 -4.70 -61.31
CA PRO A 4 -26.48 -5.29 -62.49
C PRO A 4 -26.58 -6.82 -62.45
N GLU A 5 -27.18 -7.44 -63.47
CA GLU A 5 -27.38 -8.90 -63.50
C GLU A 5 -26.06 -9.67 -63.69
N LYS A 6 -24.98 -9.01 -64.10
CA LYS A 6 -23.69 -9.66 -64.37
C LYS A 6 -22.73 -9.55 -63.18
N PRO A 7 -22.24 -10.68 -62.62
CA PRO A 7 -21.29 -10.69 -61.49
C PRO A 7 -20.01 -9.86 -61.68
N THR A 8 -19.57 -9.66 -62.92
CA THR A 8 -18.39 -8.84 -63.25
C THR A 8 -18.64 -7.34 -63.13
N GLU A 9 -19.86 -6.86 -63.41
CA GLU A 9 -20.22 -5.44 -63.26
C GLU A 9 -20.39 -5.09 -61.78
N LEU A 10 -21.03 -5.97 -61.01
CA LEU A 10 -21.10 -5.89 -59.54
C LEU A 10 -19.70 -5.86 -58.91
N ALA A 11 -18.77 -6.65 -59.44
CA ALA A 11 -17.38 -6.65 -58.98
C ALA A 11 -16.68 -5.30 -59.17
N ILE A 12 -16.78 -4.71 -60.37
CA ILE A 12 -16.15 -3.42 -60.70
C ILE A 12 -16.76 -2.30 -59.85
N ALA A 13 -18.09 -2.29 -59.70
CA ALA A 13 -18.78 -1.36 -58.82
C ALA A 13 -18.31 -1.48 -57.37
N GLY A 14 -18.11 -2.71 -56.87
CA GLY A 14 -17.55 -2.98 -55.54
C GLY A 14 -16.16 -2.37 -55.35
N TRP A 15 -15.21 -2.60 -56.26
CA TRP A 15 -13.85 -2.03 -56.16
C TRP A 15 -13.82 -0.49 -56.30
N ARG A 16 -14.82 0.11 -56.95
CA ARG A 16 -14.99 1.57 -57.06
C ARG A 16 -15.78 2.18 -55.91
N SER A 17 -16.43 1.36 -55.08
CA SER A 17 -17.31 1.83 -54.03
C SER A 17 -16.54 2.65 -52.99
N LYS A 18 -17.03 3.85 -52.70
CA LYS A 18 -16.50 4.70 -51.62
C LYS A 18 -16.68 4.04 -50.26
N SER A 19 -17.82 3.39 -50.01
CA SER A 19 -18.08 2.69 -48.74
C SER A 19 -17.16 1.49 -48.57
N ALA A 20 -16.89 0.73 -49.64
CA ALA A 20 -15.93 -0.38 -49.59
C ALA A 20 -14.52 0.12 -49.29
N ARG A 21 -14.08 1.20 -49.97
CA ARG A 21 -12.77 1.80 -49.74
C ARG A 21 -12.59 2.30 -48.31
N LEU A 22 -13.60 2.97 -47.76
CA LEU A 22 -13.59 3.49 -46.40
C LEU A 22 -13.55 2.36 -45.37
N VAL A 23 -14.49 1.41 -45.45
CA VAL A 23 -14.63 0.36 -44.43
C VAL A 23 -13.44 -0.60 -44.47
N VAL A 24 -12.95 -0.98 -45.66
CA VAL A 24 -11.77 -1.85 -45.75
C VAL A 24 -10.52 -1.12 -45.24
N ALA A 25 -10.38 0.18 -45.50
CA ALA A 25 -9.22 0.95 -45.01
C ALA A 25 -9.24 1.04 -43.49
N ALA A 26 -10.41 1.36 -42.93
CA ALA A 26 -10.60 1.39 -41.49
C ALA A 26 -10.34 0.02 -40.87
N LEU A 27 -10.85 -1.08 -41.43
CA LEU A 27 -10.56 -2.44 -40.93
C LEU A 27 -9.07 -2.79 -40.98
N PHE A 28 -8.33 -2.35 -42.02
CA PHE A 28 -6.88 -2.52 -42.05
C PHE A 28 -6.18 -1.70 -40.96
N ILE A 29 -6.60 -0.44 -40.76
CA ILE A 29 -6.07 0.43 -39.71
C ILE A 29 -6.36 -0.17 -38.34
N GLU A 30 -7.61 -0.57 -38.05
CA GLU A 30 -8.02 -1.23 -36.80
C GLU A 30 -7.23 -2.51 -36.55
N ALA A 31 -7.06 -3.35 -37.58
CA ALA A 31 -6.31 -4.60 -37.48
C ALA A 31 -4.82 -4.37 -37.16
N LEU A 32 -4.19 -3.39 -37.82
CA LEU A 32 -2.78 -3.05 -37.58
C LEU A 32 -2.60 -2.35 -36.23
N THR A 33 -3.51 -1.45 -35.87
CA THR A 33 -3.44 -0.71 -34.60
C THR A 33 -3.72 -1.61 -33.40
N GLY A 34 -4.69 -2.53 -33.51
CA GLY A 34 -4.95 -3.57 -32.52
C GLY A 34 -3.76 -4.51 -32.32
N LEU A 35 -3.14 -4.98 -33.42
CA LEU A 35 -1.95 -5.83 -33.34
C LEU A 35 -0.77 -5.11 -32.67
N TRP A 36 -0.62 -3.82 -32.94
CA TRP A 36 0.40 -3.00 -32.29
C TRP A 36 0.17 -2.86 -30.79
N ILE A 37 -1.06 -2.60 -30.33
CA ILE A 37 -1.38 -2.52 -28.89
C ILE A 37 -1.00 -3.83 -28.18
N TYR A 38 -1.17 -4.96 -28.87
CA TYR A 38 -0.82 -6.27 -28.34
C TYR A 38 0.70 -6.53 -28.29
N LEU A 39 1.46 -6.14 -29.32
CA LEU A 39 2.87 -6.52 -29.51
C LEU A 39 3.88 -5.44 -29.11
N ALA A 40 3.53 -4.16 -29.20
CA ALA A 40 4.46 -3.07 -28.98
C ALA A 40 4.70 -2.85 -27.48
N PRO A 41 5.90 -2.39 -27.08
CA PRO A 41 6.15 -1.98 -25.71
C PRO A 41 5.33 -0.74 -25.34
N PHE A 42 5.05 -0.60 -24.05
CA PHE A 42 4.37 0.58 -23.53
C PHE A 42 5.17 1.84 -23.87
N SER A 43 4.49 2.83 -24.44
CA SER A 43 5.09 4.08 -24.89
C SER A 43 4.00 5.12 -25.12
N VAL A 44 4.39 6.39 -25.25
CA VAL A 44 3.48 7.47 -25.66
C VAL A 44 2.83 7.15 -27.02
N ALA A 45 3.59 6.59 -27.96
CA ALA A 45 3.09 6.18 -29.26
C ALA A 45 2.01 5.08 -29.13
N ALA A 46 2.23 4.07 -28.28
CA ALA A 46 1.24 3.02 -28.04
C ALA A 46 -0.07 3.58 -27.43
N GLN A 47 0.04 4.54 -26.50
CA GLN A 47 -1.12 5.19 -25.90
C GLN A 47 -1.91 6.02 -26.91
N ILE A 48 -1.24 6.84 -27.73
CA ILE A 48 -1.88 7.60 -28.82
C ILE A 48 -2.54 6.64 -29.81
N GLN A 49 -1.87 5.55 -30.16
CA GLN A 49 -2.39 4.55 -31.08
C GLN A 49 -3.66 3.88 -30.55
N LEU A 50 -3.73 3.58 -29.26
CA LEU A 50 -4.94 3.07 -28.61
C LEU A 50 -6.11 4.05 -28.68
N LEU A 51 -5.85 5.35 -28.49
CA LEU A 51 -6.89 6.37 -28.68
C LEU A 51 -7.36 6.42 -30.14
N VAL A 52 -6.44 6.37 -31.10
CA VAL A 52 -6.77 6.36 -32.52
C VAL A 52 -7.58 5.12 -32.90
N HIS A 53 -7.18 3.93 -32.44
CA HIS A 53 -7.93 2.67 -32.60
C HIS A 53 -9.36 2.81 -32.08
N THR A 54 -9.51 3.29 -30.85
CA THR A 54 -10.83 3.48 -30.23
C THR A 54 -11.69 4.47 -31.02
N LEU A 55 -11.13 5.63 -31.41
CA LEU A 55 -11.86 6.67 -32.12
C LEU A 55 -12.29 6.24 -33.53
N ILE A 56 -11.41 5.57 -34.28
CA ILE A 56 -11.74 5.05 -35.60
C ILE A 56 -12.75 3.90 -35.48
N GLY A 57 -12.59 3.00 -34.51
CA GLY A 57 -13.54 1.93 -34.22
C GLY A 57 -14.96 2.45 -33.94
N VAL A 58 -15.08 3.48 -33.09
CA VAL A 58 -16.37 4.15 -32.80
C VAL A 58 -16.93 4.84 -34.05
N ALA A 59 -16.10 5.55 -34.81
CA ALA A 59 -16.53 6.19 -36.06
C ALA A 59 -16.98 5.16 -37.13
N LEU A 60 -16.44 3.94 -37.06
CA LEU A 60 -16.69 2.86 -38.02
C LEU A 60 -17.98 2.08 -37.73
N LEU A 61 -18.59 2.20 -36.55
CA LEU A 61 -19.78 1.42 -36.16
C LEU A 61 -20.90 1.46 -37.21
N VAL A 62 -21.35 2.66 -37.58
CA VAL A 62 -22.45 2.83 -38.54
C VAL A 62 -22.01 2.49 -39.98
N PRO A 63 -20.90 3.03 -40.52
CA PRO A 63 -20.46 2.71 -41.88
C PRO A 63 -20.18 1.23 -42.11
N CYS A 64 -19.63 0.52 -41.13
CA CYS A 64 -19.33 -0.90 -41.24
C CYS A 64 -20.61 -1.73 -41.35
N VAL A 65 -21.58 -1.51 -40.45
CA VAL A 65 -22.86 -2.23 -40.50
C VAL A 65 -23.60 -1.97 -41.82
N GLN A 66 -23.66 -0.71 -42.25
CA GLN A 66 -24.27 -0.35 -43.54
C GLN A 66 -23.57 -1.02 -44.72
N TYR A 67 -22.23 -1.07 -44.70
CA TYR A 67 -21.44 -1.75 -45.72
C TYR A 67 -21.69 -3.26 -45.71
N LEU A 68 -21.65 -3.92 -44.56
CA LEU A 68 -21.87 -5.37 -44.44
C LEU A 68 -23.26 -5.76 -44.95
N ILE A 69 -24.31 -5.02 -44.57
CA ILE A 69 -25.68 -5.24 -45.06
C ILE A 69 -25.73 -5.02 -46.58
N SER A 70 -25.21 -3.90 -47.08
CA SER A 70 -25.21 -3.59 -48.51
C SER A 70 -24.44 -4.64 -49.32
N HIS A 71 -23.30 -5.08 -48.81
CA HIS A 71 -22.46 -6.09 -49.44
C HIS A 71 -23.15 -7.45 -49.44
N PHE A 72 -23.76 -7.86 -48.33
CA PHE A 72 -24.57 -9.07 -48.26
C PHE A 72 -25.72 -9.04 -49.27
N LEU A 73 -26.50 -7.97 -49.30
CA LEU A 73 -27.65 -7.83 -50.21
C LEU A 73 -27.25 -7.85 -51.71
N GLN A 74 -26.03 -7.43 -52.05
CA GLN A 74 -25.52 -7.52 -53.43
C GLN A 74 -25.15 -8.95 -53.84
N TRP A 75 -24.73 -9.80 -52.91
CA TRP A 75 -24.18 -11.13 -53.22
C TRP A 75 -25.09 -12.29 -52.82
N TYR A 76 -26.09 -12.12 -51.95
CA TYR A 76 -26.86 -13.25 -51.40
C TYR A 76 -27.66 -14.05 -52.44
N ARG A 77 -28.05 -13.42 -53.56
CA ARG A 77 -28.78 -14.09 -54.66
C ARG A 77 -27.86 -14.85 -55.62
N GLN A 78 -26.54 -14.74 -55.46
CA GLN A 78 -25.56 -15.38 -56.34
C GLN A 78 -25.30 -16.83 -55.92
N LYS A 79 -24.83 -17.66 -56.86
CA LYS A 79 -24.43 -19.05 -56.55
C LYS A 79 -23.29 -19.07 -55.54
N MET A 80 -23.43 -19.91 -54.51
CA MET A 80 -22.46 -20.05 -53.43
C MET A 80 -21.05 -20.36 -53.96
N SER A 81 -20.06 -19.81 -53.26
CA SER A 81 -18.72 -19.60 -53.77
C SER A 81 -17.76 -19.64 -52.59
N VAL A 82 -16.55 -20.20 -52.75
CA VAL A 82 -15.53 -20.18 -51.68
C VAL A 82 -15.26 -18.75 -51.19
N ALA A 83 -15.23 -17.76 -52.10
CA ALA A 83 -15.08 -16.36 -51.75
C ALA A 83 -16.28 -15.82 -50.93
N MET A 84 -17.49 -16.30 -51.20
CA MET A 84 -18.70 -15.90 -50.46
C MET A 84 -18.75 -16.55 -49.08
N VAL A 85 -18.41 -17.84 -48.96
CA VAL A 85 -18.31 -18.53 -47.66
C VAL A 85 -17.28 -17.84 -46.77
N LEU A 86 -16.09 -17.56 -47.31
CA LEU A 86 -15.06 -16.80 -46.62
C LEU A 86 -15.53 -15.38 -46.24
N GLY A 87 -16.28 -14.72 -47.13
CA GLY A 87 -16.86 -13.39 -46.87
C GLY A 87 -17.91 -13.39 -45.76
N TYR A 88 -18.77 -14.40 -45.70
CA TYR A 88 -19.76 -14.56 -44.62
C TYR A 88 -19.09 -14.89 -43.29
N GLY A 89 -18.09 -15.78 -43.29
CA GLY A 89 -17.27 -16.05 -42.11
C GLY A 89 -16.58 -14.77 -41.60
N LEU A 90 -15.94 -14.02 -42.50
CA LEU A 90 -15.34 -12.73 -42.17
C LEU A 90 -16.36 -11.73 -41.64
N ALA A 91 -17.56 -11.65 -42.21
CA ALA A 91 -18.62 -10.75 -41.72
C ALA A 91 -19.04 -11.09 -40.29
N VAL A 92 -19.17 -12.37 -39.95
CA VAL A 92 -19.43 -12.80 -38.56
C VAL A 92 -18.30 -12.38 -37.64
N VAL A 93 -17.04 -12.63 -38.02
CA VAL A 93 -15.87 -12.25 -37.21
C VAL A 93 -15.81 -10.73 -37.02
N VAL A 94 -16.07 -9.93 -38.07
CA VAL A 94 -16.11 -8.46 -37.99
C VAL A 94 -17.22 -8.01 -37.05
N LEU A 95 -18.42 -8.58 -37.12
CA LEU A 95 -19.51 -8.24 -36.20
C LEU A 95 -19.16 -8.59 -34.75
N THR A 96 -18.56 -9.75 -34.50
CA THR A 96 -18.07 -10.13 -33.17
C THR A 96 -17.03 -9.15 -32.65
N CYS A 97 -16.08 -8.75 -33.50
CA CYS A 97 -15.04 -7.76 -33.16
C CYS A 97 -15.64 -6.38 -32.85
N VAL A 98 -16.62 -5.92 -33.65
CA VAL A 98 -17.32 -4.66 -33.42
C VAL A 98 -18.10 -4.69 -32.11
N VAL A 99 -18.87 -5.75 -31.85
CA VAL A 99 -19.66 -5.88 -30.61
C VAL A 99 -18.74 -5.92 -29.39
N SER A 100 -17.73 -6.78 -29.42
CA SER A 100 -16.75 -6.84 -28.33
C SER A 100 -15.98 -5.53 -28.15
N GLY A 101 -15.65 -4.83 -29.25
CA GLY A 101 -15.01 -3.51 -29.25
C GLY A 101 -15.86 -2.43 -28.55
N VAL A 102 -17.16 -2.41 -28.83
CA VAL A 102 -18.11 -1.53 -28.12
C VAL A 102 -18.16 -1.85 -26.63
N VAL A 103 -18.21 -3.13 -26.27
CA VAL A 103 -18.23 -3.56 -24.87
C VAL A 103 -16.95 -3.11 -24.15
N VAL A 104 -15.76 -3.45 -24.66
CA VAL A 104 -14.50 -3.08 -23.98
C VAL A 104 -14.28 -1.57 -23.92
N THR A 105 -14.70 -0.83 -24.96
CA THR A 105 -14.64 0.64 -24.95
C THR A 105 -15.57 1.22 -23.89
N TRP A 106 -16.79 0.71 -23.77
CA TRP A 106 -17.74 1.11 -22.74
C TRP A 106 -17.20 0.82 -21.33
N GLN A 107 -16.65 -0.38 -21.12
CA GLN A 107 -16.08 -0.76 -19.83
C GLN A 107 -14.89 0.11 -19.45
N ALA A 108 -13.97 0.41 -20.38
CA ALA A 108 -12.85 1.30 -20.11
C ALA A 108 -13.27 2.75 -19.83
N ALA A 109 -14.36 3.22 -20.44
CA ALA A 109 -14.84 4.59 -20.27
C ALA A 109 -15.63 4.79 -18.96
N ILE A 110 -16.39 3.79 -18.51
CA ILE A 110 -17.41 3.97 -17.47
C ILE A 110 -17.26 3.01 -16.29
N GLU A 111 -16.84 1.77 -16.52
CA GLU A 111 -16.67 0.80 -15.44
C GLU A 111 -15.31 0.97 -14.74
N THR A 112 -15.11 0.23 -13.65
CA THR A 112 -13.89 0.31 -12.83
C THR A 112 -12.78 -0.61 -13.34
N ARG A 113 -13.13 -1.65 -14.13
CA ARG A 113 -12.18 -2.58 -14.76
C ARG A 113 -12.75 -3.17 -16.05
N MET A 114 -11.88 -3.50 -17.00
CA MET A 114 -12.24 -4.20 -18.23
C MET A 114 -12.42 -5.71 -17.98
N SER A 115 -13.38 -6.34 -18.66
CA SER A 115 -13.57 -7.80 -18.57
C SER A 115 -12.51 -8.55 -19.38
N VAL A 116 -11.78 -9.45 -18.72
CA VAL A 116 -10.80 -10.35 -19.37
C VAL A 116 -11.45 -11.18 -20.49
N GLY A 117 -12.71 -11.61 -20.31
CA GLY A 117 -13.42 -12.40 -21.31
C GLY A 117 -13.73 -11.60 -22.57
N TRP A 118 -14.26 -10.37 -22.43
CA TRP A 118 -14.56 -9.52 -23.59
C TRP A 118 -13.30 -9.01 -24.30
N ASP A 119 -12.25 -8.70 -23.55
CA ASP A 119 -10.93 -8.36 -24.10
C ASP A 119 -10.38 -9.51 -24.95
N LEU A 120 -10.45 -10.75 -24.46
CA LEU A 120 -10.01 -11.93 -25.21
C LEU A 120 -10.84 -12.15 -26.49
N VAL A 121 -12.17 -11.99 -26.42
CA VAL A 121 -13.04 -12.09 -27.62
C VAL A 121 -12.66 -11.02 -28.64
N HIS A 122 -12.41 -9.79 -28.20
CA HIS A 122 -12.01 -8.70 -29.08
C HIS A 122 -10.66 -8.97 -29.73
N LEU A 123 -9.65 -9.38 -28.94
CA LEU A 123 -8.31 -9.73 -29.41
C LEU A 123 -8.34 -10.85 -30.45
N VAL A 124 -8.99 -11.98 -30.15
CA VAL A 124 -9.01 -13.16 -31.03
C VAL A 124 -9.76 -12.86 -32.33
N SER A 125 -10.89 -12.16 -32.26
CA SER A 125 -11.62 -11.75 -33.46
C SER A 125 -10.85 -10.72 -34.30
N GLY A 126 -10.12 -9.80 -33.67
CA GLY A 126 -9.19 -8.88 -34.33
C GLY A 126 -8.06 -9.61 -35.08
N ILE A 127 -7.38 -10.56 -34.43
CA ILE A 127 -6.33 -11.39 -35.05
C ILE A 127 -6.91 -12.18 -36.25
N ALA A 128 -8.13 -12.72 -36.12
CA ALA A 128 -8.78 -13.41 -37.22
C ALA A 128 -9.04 -12.48 -38.42
N ILE A 129 -9.37 -11.20 -38.21
CA ILE A 129 -9.54 -10.20 -39.28
C ILE A 129 -8.22 -9.96 -40.02
N VAL A 130 -7.09 -9.88 -39.30
CA VAL A 130 -5.74 -9.71 -39.90
C VAL A 130 -5.47 -10.78 -40.96
N ALA A 131 -5.92 -12.02 -40.74
CA ALA A 131 -5.74 -13.13 -41.68
C ALA A 131 -6.86 -13.24 -42.74
N LEU A 132 -8.11 -13.10 -42.32
CA LEU A 132 -9.27 -13.39 -43.19
C LEU A 132 -9.57 -12.25 -44.16
N LEU A 133 -9.35 -10.98 -43.80
CA LEU A 133 -9.61 -9.84 -44.67
C LEU A 133 -8.70 -9.84 -45.92
N PRO A 134 -7.35 -9.94 -45.80
CA PRO A 134 -6.48 -10.08 -46.96
C PRO A 134 -6.81 -11.33 -47.79
N THR A 135 -7.02 -12.47 -47.13
CA THR A 135 -7.36 -13.73 -47.82
C THR A 135 -8.66 -13.57 -48.62
N HIS A 136 -9.69 -12.94 -48.06
CA HIS A 136 -10.94 -12.69 -48.76
C HIS A 136 -10.74 -11.81 -50.00
N LEU A 137 -9.99 -10.71 -49.88
CA LEU A 137 -9.70 -9.81 -51.00
C LEU A 137 -8.87 -10.51 -52.11
N VAL A 138 -7.86 -11.30 -51.72
CA VAL A 138 -7.02 -12.06 -52.66
C VAL A 138 -7.83 -13.13 -53.38
N VAL A 139 -8.62 -13.93 -52.67
CA VAL A 139 -9.47 -14.97 -53.28
C VAL A 139 -10.54 -14.34 -54.18
N ALA A 140 -11.14 -13.22 -53.76
CA ALA A 140 -12.09 -12.46 -54.57
C ALA A 140 -11.45 -11.92 -55.87
N PHE A 141 -10.20 -11.48 -55.80
CA PHE A 141 -9.43 -11.05 -56.97
C PHE A 141 -9.07 -12.23 -57.89
N LEU A 142 -8.45 -13.30 -57.36
CA LEU A 142 -7.98 -14.45 -58.13
C LEU A 142 -9.12 -15.10 -58.93
N ARG A 143 -10.30 -15.25 -58.30
CA ARG A 143 -11.50 -15.78 -58.96
C ARG A 143 -11.95 -14.93 -60.15
N ARG A 144 -11.63 -13.63 -60.15
CA ARG A 144 -12.06 -12.65 -61.17
C ARG A 144 -10.93 -12.21 -62.10
N ARG A 145 -9.71 -12.70 -61.90
CA ARG A 145 -8.55 -12.44 -62.76
C ARG A 145 -8.82 -12.70 -64.24
N PRO A 146 -9.49 -13.80 -64.66
CA PRO A 146 -9.79 -14.03 -66.08
C PRO A 146 -10.73 -12.96 -66.66
N ALA A 147 -11.68 -12.46 -65.86
CA ALA A 147 -12.58 -11.37 -66.26
C ALA A 147 -11.88 -10.00 -66.26
N ALA A 148 -10.88 -9.81 -65.39
CA ALA A 148 -10.06 -8.61 -65.34
C ALA A 148 -9.23 -8.40 -66.61
N VAL A 149 -8.73 -9.49 -67.21
CA VAL A 149 -7.98 -9.44 -68.49
C VAL A 149 -8.88 -9.02 -69.66
N ARG A 150 -10.19 -9.32 -69.59
CA ARG A 150 -11.15 -9.05 -70.66
C ARG A 150 -11.83 -7.68 -70.56
N ASN A 151 -11.77 -7.02 -69.41
CA ASN A 151 -12.43 -5.73 -69.18
C ASN A 151 -11.41 -4.65 -68.73
N PRO A 152 -11.11 -3.63 -69.56
CA PRO A 152 -10.08 -2.63 -69.25
C PRO A 152 -10.43 -1.76 -68.03
N ALA A 153 -11.71 -1.70 -67.60
CA ALA A 153 -12.13 -0.92 -66.44
C ALA A 153 -11.77 -1.56 -65.08
N PHE A 154 -11.37 -2.84 -65.07
CA PHE A 154 -11.16 -3.62 -63.85
C PHE A 154 -9.81 -3.32 -63.17
N VAL A 155 -8.73 -3.23 -63.94
CA VAL A 155 -7.37 -2.97 -63.41
C VAL A 155 -7.27 -1.59 -62.74
N PRO A 156 -7.77 -0.48 -63.34
CA PRO A 156 -7.77 0.83 -62.68
C PRO A 156 -8.62 0.86 -61.40
N ALA A 157 -9.74 0.12 -61.36
CA ALA A 157 -10.59 0.04 -60.18
C ALA A 157 -9.85 -0.57 -58.99
N ILE A 158 -9.12 -1.68 -59.22
CA ILE A 158 -8.31 -2.34 -58.19
C ILE A 158 -7.11 -1.50 -57.79
N ARG A 159 -6.38 -0.93 -58.75
CA ARG A 159 -5.23 -0.05 -58.43
C ARG A 159 -5.66 1.12 -57.55
N GLY A 160 -6.75 1.79 -57.91
CA GLY A 160 -7.29 2.88 -57.10
C GLY A 160 -7.76 2.42 -55.72
N PHE A 161 -8.33 1.22 -55.61
CA PHE A 161 -8.70 0.63 -54.32
C PHE A 161 -7.47 0.38 -53.44
N VAL A 162 -6.45 -0.33 -53.96
CA VAL A 162 -5.22 -0.67 -53.22
C VAL A 162 -4.43 0.57 -52.83
N LEU A 163 -4.29 1.54 -53.75
CA LEU A 163 -3.63 2.82 -53.45
C LEU A 163 -4.35 3.56 -52.33
N TRP A 164 -5.68 3.58 -52.33
CA TRP A 164 -6.45 4.18 -51.23
C TRP A 164 -6.18 3.48 -49.89
N GLN A 165 -6.13 2.15 -49.87
CA GLN A 165 -5.81 1.39 -48.65
C GLN A 165 -4.42 1.78 -48.13
N GLY A 166 -3.40 1.73 -49.00
CA GLY A 166 -2.02 2.05 -48.64
C GLY A 166 -1.86 3.49 -48.14
N LEU A 167 -2.42 4.47 -48.86
CA LEU A 167 -2.37 5.88 -48.47
C LEU A 167 -3.09 6.15 -47.14
N SER A 168 -4.22 5.47 -46.88
CA SER A 168 -4.95 5.63 -45.62
C SER A 168 -4.14 5.11 -44.43
N VAL A 169 -3.55 3.91 -44.55
CA VAL A 169 -2.71 3.31 -43.51
C VAL A 169 -1.47 4.16 -43.25
N VAL A 170 -0.76 4.58 -44.31
CA VAL A 170 0.43 5.44 -44.20
C VAL A 170 0.07 6.79 -43.59
N GLY A 171 -1.07 7.37 -43.97
CA GLY A 171 -1.55 8.64 -43.43
C GLY A 171 -1.79 8.59 -41.93
N VAL A 172 -2.49 7.56 -41.44
CA VAL A 172 -2.73 7.39 -39.99
C VAL A 172 -1.42 7.11 -39.24
N ALA A 173 -0.56 6.24 -39.77
CA ALA A 173 0.74 5.97 -39.16
C ALA A 173 1.59 7.25 -39.04
N ALA A 174 1.63 8.07 -40.09
CA ALA A 174 2.34 9.35 -40.07
C ALA A 174 1.77 10.30 -39.01
N VAL A 175 0.45 10.39 -38.85
CA VAL A 175 -0.17 11.22 -37.80
C VAL A 175 0.24 10.71 -36.41
N VAL A 176 0.14 9.42 -36.13
CA VAL A 176 0.53 8.85 -34.83
C VAL A 176 2.02 9.13 -34.55
N THR A 177 2.89 8.92 -35.54
CA THR A 177 4.33 9.19 -35.40
C THR A 177 4.60 10.67 -35.14
N VAL A 178 3.99 11.58 -35.89
CA VAL A 178 4.19 13.03 -35.69
C VAL A 178 3.70 13.47 -34.32
N VAL A 179 2.53 13.02 -33.87
CA VAL A 179 2.01 13.36 -32.54
C VAL A 179 2.90 12.80 -31.44
N ALA A 180 3.37 11.56 -31.58
CA ALA A 180 4.27 10.93 -30.61
C ALA A 180 5.63 11.63 -30.54
N LEU A 181 6.21 12.03 -31.69
CA LEU A 181 7.48 12.76 -31.74
C LEU A 181 7.36 14.20 -31.22
N ALA A 182 6.19 14.82 -31.37
CA ALA A 182 5.89 16.15 -30.83
C ALA A 182 5.55 16.13 -29.33
N TRP A 183 5.40 14.94 -28.73
CA TRP A 183 5.03 14.83 -27.32
C TRP A 183 6.20 15.24 -26.41
N PRO A 184 5.96 16.07 -25.37
CA PRO A 184 7.03 16.52 -24.49
C PRO A 184 7.64 15.35 -23.72
N VAL A 185 8.98 15.27 -23.74
CA VAL A 185 9.74 14.33 -22.91
C VAL A 185 9.85 14.90 -21.50
N THR A 186 9.14 14.32 -20.55
CA THR A 186 9.27 14.63 -19.12
C THR A 186 10.44 13.84 -18.55
N ARG A 187 11.44 14.52 -17.98
CA ARG A 187 12.53 13.85 -17.27
C ARG A 187 12.02 13.39 -15.90
N VAL A 188 11.83 12.08 -15.76
CA VAL A 188 11.43 11.44 -14.49
C VAL A 188 12.61 11.36 -13.51
N GLN A 189 13.81 11.22 -14.05
CA GLN A 189 15.03 11.05 -13.27
C GLN A 189 16.05 12.11 -13.64
N THR A 190 16.75 12.60 -12.63
CA THR A 190 17.77 13.65 -12.78
C THR A 190 19.03 13.27 -12.01
N PRO A 191 20.22 13.68 -12.48
CA PRO A 191 21.42 13.57 -11.67
C PRO A 191 21.25 14.35 -10.35
N ALA A 192 22.10 14.04 -9.37
CA ALA A 192 22.17 14.83 -8.15
C ALA A 192 22.44 16.32 -8.48
N PRO A 193 21.83 17.27 -7.76
CA PRO A 193 22.14 18.69 -7.90
C PRO A 193 23.63 18.97 -7.69
N GLU A 194 24.13 20.06 -8.28
CA GLU A 194 25.51 20.50 -8.05
C GLU A 194 25.73 20.81 -6.56
N GLY A 195 26.81 20.29 -5.98
CA GLY A 195 27.10 20.44 -4.55
C GLY A 195 26.34 19.48 -3.63
N TYR A 196 25.51 18.58 -4.16
CA TYR A 196 24.88 17.53 -3.37
C TYR A 196 25.92 16.47 -2.95
N THR A 197 26.25 16.42 -1.66
CA THR A 197 27.25 15.48 -1.12
C THR A 197 26.69 14.67 0.05
N LEU A 198 27.45 13.65 0.46
CA LEU A 198 27.28 13.02 1.76
C LEU A 198 27.76 13.97 2.87
N SER A 199 27.34 13.70 4.11
CA SER A 199 27.92 14.39 5.27
C SER A 199 29.39 14.02 5.40
N SER A 200 30.17 14.93 5.97
CA SER A 200 31.63 14.76 6.14
C SER A 200 32.01 13.49 6.92
N TYR A 201 31.12 13.04 7.80
CA TYR A 201 31.32 11.84 8.60
C TYR A 201 30.89 10.57 7.87
N VAL A 202 29.72 10.58 7.21
CA VAL A 202 29.21 9.41 6.49
C VAL A 202 30.10 9.05 5.29
N ASP A 203 30.70 10.04 4.64
CA ASP A 203 31.59 9.83 3.48
C ASP A 203 32.88 9.03 3.81
N GLN A 204 33.21 8.89 5.11
CA GLN A 204 34.38 8.14 5.57
C GLN A 204 34.17 6.61 5.51
N TYR A 205 32.92 6.16 5.36
CA TYR A 205 32.55 4.75 5.41
C TYR A 205 32.34 4.21 3.99
N ASP A 206 33.18 3.25 3.60
CA ASP A 206 33.17 2.63 2.27
C ASP A 206 31.80 2.06 1.86
N GLU A 207 31.02 1.57 2.82
CA GLU A 207 29.68 1.01 2.56
C GLU A 207 28.66 2.03 2.03
N TYR A 208 28.86 3.32 2.28
CA TYR A 208 27.96 4.38 1.83
C TYR A 208 28.47 5.11 0.59
N ARG A 209 29.73 4.87 0.19
CA ARG A 209 30.30 5.50 -1.01
C ARG A 209 29.44 5.13 -2.22
N ALA A 210 29.20 6.13 -3.07
CA ALA A 210 28.32 6.06 -4.24
C ALA A 210 26.81 5.90 -4.00
N ASN A 211 26.34 5.81 -2.74
CA ASN A 211 24.91 5.89 -2.46
C ASN A 211 24.47 7.34 -2.19
N LEU A 212 23.76 7.97 -3.12
CA LEU A 212 23.24 9.34 -2.98
C LEU A 212 22.30 9.54 -1.78
N PHE A 213 21.72 8.46 -1.26
CA PHE A 213 20.71 8.50 -0.19
C PHE A 213 21.28 8.08 1.17
N ALA A 214 22.58 7.82 1.25
CA ALA A 214 23.22 7.47 2.52
C ALA A 214 23.07 8.60 3.56
N PRO A 215 22.98 8.27 4.86
CA PRO A 215 23.19 6.95 5.47
C PRO A 215 21.96 6.02 5.51
N SER A 216 20.91 6.30 4.73
CA SER A 216 19.91 5.27 4.40
C SER A 216 20.49 4.28 3.39
N TYR A 217 20.05 3.01 3.42
CA TYR A 217 20.40 2.04 2.38
C TYR A 217 19.46 2.09 1.17
N ALA A 218 18.49 3.02 1.16
CA ALA A 218 17.58 3.21 0.05
C ALA A 218 18.34 3.56 -1.23
N ARG A 219 17.88 3.03 -2.36
CA ARG A 219 18.50 3.23 -3.68
C ARG A 219 17.43 3.42 -4.75
N THR A 220 17.83 3.97 -5.87
CA THR A 220 17.03 3.95 -7.10
C THR A 220 17.68 3.00 -8.10
N GLU A 221 16.89 2.40 -8.99
CA GLU A 221 17.42 1.46 -9.99
C GLU A 221 18.49 2.09 -10.89
N SER A 222 18.38 3.39 -11.18
CA SER A 222 19.35 4.12 -12.00
C SER A 222 20.47 4.80 -11.22
N GLY A 223 20.42 4.80 -9.88
CA GLY A 223 21.33 5.60 -9.04
C GLY A 223 21.13 7.12 -9.17
N MET A 224 20.01 7.57 -9.74
CA MET A 224 19.66 8.99 -9.93
C MET A 224 18.54 9.44 -8.98
N MET A 225 18.34 10.76 -8.87
CA MET A 225 17.18 11.36 -8.19
C MET A 225 15.90 11.11 -8.99
N ILE A 226 14.75 11.17 -8.32
CA ILE A 226 13.43 11.01 -8.93
C ILE A 226 12.63 12.30 -8.72
N ASP A 227 11.95 12.75 -9.78
CA ASP A 227 11.00 13.87 -9.68
C ASP A 227 9.92 13.54 -8.62
N PRO A 228 9.75 14.37 -7.58
CA PRO A 228 8.77 14.11 -6.53
C PRO A 228 7.33 13.96 -7.04
N ALA A 229 6.97 14.57 -8.17
CA ALA A 229 5.65 14.42 -8.78
C ALA A 229 5.36 12.98 -9.25
N VAL A 230 6.41 12.18 -9.47
CA VAL A 230 6.29 10.78 -9.90
C VAL A 230 6.04 9.85 -8.70
N LEU A 231 6.47 10.23 -7.50
CA LEU A 231 6.32 9.45 -6.26
C LEU A 231 5.18 9.96 -5.37
N SER A 232 4.48 11.02 -5.75
CA SER A 232 3.34 11.60 -5.01
C SER A 232 2.04 11.47 -5.81
N GLY A 233 0.96 12.10 -5.34
CA GLY A 233 -0.33 12.13 -6.01
C GLY A 233 -1.23 10.94 -5.68
N SER A 234 -1.13 10.37 -4.48
CA SER A 234 -1.91 9.20 -4.05
C SER A 234 -3.42 9.38 -4.18
N GLU A 235 -3.94 10.60 -4.10
CA GLU A 235 -5.37 10.89 -4.32
C GLU A 235 -5.84 10.48 -5.73
N SER A 236 -4.95 10.52 -6.73
CA SER A 236 -5.29 10.08 -8.09
C SER A 236 -5.59 8.59 -8.17
N CYS A 237 -5.05 7.74 -7.28
CA CYS A 237 -5.32 6.31 -7.25
C CYS A 237 -6.78 6.00 -6.89
N GLY A 238 -7.37 6.81 -5.99
CA GLY A 238 -8.77 6.71 -5.58
C GLY A 238 -9.73 7.54 -6.41
N SER A 239 -9.29 8.10 -7.55
CA SER A 239 -10.18 8.86 -8.42
C SER A 239 -10.97 7.95 -9.37
N SER A 240 -12.07 8.50 -9.93
CA SER A 240 -12.85 7.87 -11.00
C SER A 240 -13.33 6.44 -10.69
N GLY A 241 -13.63 6.11 -9.43
CA GLY A 241 -14.13 4.79 -9.03
C GLY A 241 -13.08 3.68 -8.93
N CYS A 242 -11.78 3.99 -8.98
CA CYS A 242 -10.72 2.99 -8.84
C CYS A 242 -10.49 2.63 -7.35
N HIS A 243 -9.37 3.04 -6.76
CA HIS A 243 -8.94 2.59 -5.43
C HIS A 243 -9.53 3.41 -4.27
N GLU A 244 -10.82 3.76 -4.33
CA GLU A 244 -11.47 4.65 -3.36
C GLU A 244 -11.45 4.11 -1.92
N GLN A 245 -11.71 2.80 -1.75
CA GLN A 245 -11.71 2.17 -0.43
C GLN A 245 -10.30 2.16 0.16
N ILE A 246 -9.33 1.70 -0.62
CA ILE A 246 -7.91 1.65 -0.23
C ILE A 246 -7.38 3.04 0.12
N LEU A 247 -7.72 4.07 -0.67
CA LEU A 247 -7.33 5.45 -0.40
C LEU A 247 -7.88 5.93 0.95
N ALA A 248 -9.17 5.70 1.22
CA ALA A 248 -9.81 6.09 2.48
C ALA A 248 -9.19 5.40 3.70
N GLU A 249 -8.73 4.17 3.54
CA GLU A 249 -8.03 3.40 4.59
C GLU A 249 -6.59 3.88 4.82
N TRP A 250 -5.86 4.19 3.74
CA TRP A 250 -4.48 4.69 3.82
C TRP A 250 -4.40 6.10 4.40
N GLN A 251 -5.35 6.98 4.09
CA GLN A 251 -5.36 8.39 4.50
C GLN A 251 -5.11 8.64 6.00
N PRO A 252 -5.74 7.90 6.94
CA PRO A 252 -5.46 8.03 8.37
C PRO A 252 -4.29 7.16 8.88
N SER A 253 -3.62 6.40 8.02
CA SER A 253 -2.58 5.44 8.41
C SER A 253 -1.27 6.12 8.81
N ALA A 254 -0.51 5.48 9.71
CA ALA A 254 0.81 5.96 10.12
C ALA A 254 1.84 6.01 8.97
N HIS A 255 1.62 5.25 7.89
CA HIS A 255 2.43 5.32 6.68
C HIS A 255 2.17 6.62 5.91
N ARG A 256 0.90 7.03 5.77
CA ARG A 256 0.55 8.32 5.13
C ARG A 256 1.17 9.50 5.85
N PHE A 257 1.04 9.55 7.18
CA PHE A 257 1.50 10.72 7.94
C PHE A 257 2.91 10.53 8.53
N SER A 258 3.70 9.59 8.01
CA SER A 258 5.02 9.24 8.56
C SER A 258 6.00 10.44 8.61
N ALA A 259 5.92 11.36 7.63
CA ALA A 259 6.66 12.62 7.60
C ALA A 259 5.98 13.78 8.35
N MET A 260 4.66 13.68 8.57
CA MET A 260 3.81 14.77 9.10
C MET A 260 3.50 14.64 10.59
N ASN A 261 3.90 13.54 11.22
CA ASN A 261 3.73 13.31 12.65
C ASN A 261 4.48 14.39 13.47
N PRO A 262 3.79 15.23 14.29
CA PRO A 262 4.44 16.37 14.94
C PRO A 262 5.62 15.99 15.86
N PRO A 263 5.51 14.98 16.75
CA PRO A 263 6.68 14.42 17.45
C PRO A 263 7.86 14.06 16.54
N PHE A 264 7.60 13.41 15.40
CA PHE A 264 8.66 13.05 14.45
C PHE A 264 9.33 14.29 13.84
N GLN A 265 8.55 15.29 13.44
CA GLN A 265 9.10 16.53 12.87
C GLN A 265 10.02 17.26 13.86
N THR A 266 9.64 17.32 15.15
CA THR A 266 10.53 17.87 16.17
C THR A 266 11.80 17.04 16.33
N VAL A 267 11.70 15.71 16.39
CA VAL A 267 12.87 14.83 16.52
C VAL A 267 13.80 14.97 15.31
N GLN A 268 13.27 15.03 14.09
CA GLN A 268 14.06 15.23 12.88
C GLN A 268 14.80 16.58 12.91
N LYS A 269 14.14 17.66 13.34
CA LYS A 269 14.78 18.98 13.50
C LYS A 269 15.89 18.94 14.55
N ASN A 270 15.65 18.28 15.69
CA ASN A 270 16.65 18.09 16.73
C ASN A 270 17.84 17.27 16.21
N PHE A 271 17.60 16.25 15.39
CA PHE A 271 18.65 15.46 14.76
C PHE A 271 19.49 16.30 13.80
N ALA A 272 18.84 17.07 12.92
CA ALA A 272 19.52 17.96 11.99
C ALA A 272 20.35 19.04 12.70
N ALA A 273 19.88 19.53 13.85
CA ALA A 273 20.58 20.53 14.66
C ALA A 273 21.77 19.96 15.45
N ASP A 274 21.68 18.71 15.92
CA ASP A 274 22.77 18.05 16.65
C ASP A 274 23.82 17.43 15.70
N ARG A 275 23.42 17.11 14.47
CA ARG A 275 24.26 16.56 13.40
C ARG A 275 24.28 17.51 12.20
N GLU A 276 24.17 16.96 10.99
CA GLU A 276 24.04 17.71 9.75
C GLU A 276 22.69 17.39 9.08
N PRO A 277 22.06 18.34 8.37
CA PRO A 277 20.82 18.10 7.62
C PRO A 277 20.88 16.88 6.69
N ALA A 278 22.02 16.64 6.04
CA ALA A 278 22.23 15.50 5.15
C ALA A 278 22.11 14.13 5.86
N GLU A 279 22.37 14.05 7.16
CA GLU A 279 22.26 12.78 7.90
C GLU A 279 20.80 12.40 8.18
N THR A 280 19.86 13.35 8.07
CA THR A 280 18.42 13.08 8.17
C THR A 280 17.90 12.15 7.08
N ARG A 281 18.68 11.89 6.03
CA ARG A 281 18.41 10.85 5.02
C ARG A 281 18.16 9.47 5.66
N TYR A 282 18.82 9.16 6.78
CA TYR A 282 18.54 7.95 7.56
C TYR A 282 17.06 7.84 7.99
N CYS A 283 16.49 8.93 8.51
CA CYS A 283 15.08 8.99 8.89
C CYS A 283 14.19 8.96 7.65
N ALA A 284 14.59 9.70 6.61
CA ALA A 284 13.81 9.89 5.39
C ALA A 284 13.60 8.59 4.60
N GLY A 285 14.54 7.63 4.69
CA GLY A 285 14.39 6.32 4.05
C GLY A 285 13.12 5.58 4.44
N CYS A 286 12.64 5.74 5.69
CA CYS A 286 11.40 5.13 6.15
C CYS A 286 10.24 6.13 6.25
N HIS A 287 10.51 7.37 6.67
CA HIS A 287 9.46 8.35 7.02
C HIS A 287 9.13 9.36 5.92
N ASP A 288 10.07 9.69 5.05
CA ASP A 288 9.89 10.74 4.04
C ASP A 288 10.63 10.40 2.73
N PRO A 289 10.28 9.25 2.11
CA PRO A 289 10.98 8.76 0.93
C PRO A 289 10.83 9.67 -0.28
N ILE A 290 9.71 10.41 -0.40
CA ILE A 290 9.52 11.40 -1.48
C ILE A 290 10.62 12.46 -1.42
N SER A 291 10.82 13.07 -0.25
CA SER A 291 11.86 14.09 -0.07
C SER A 291 13.28 13.49 -0.18
N LEU A 292 13.47 12.23 0.23
CA LEU A 292 14.75 11.54 0.06
C LEU A 292 15.12 11.42 -1.42
N PHE A 293 14.23 10.83 -2.23
CA PHE A 293 14.52 10.56 -3.64
C PHE A 293 14.50 11.82 -4.53
N ALA A 294 13.81 12.87 -4.08
CA ALA A 294 13.88 14.19 -4.71
C ALA A 294 15.19 14.94 -4.43
N GLY A 295 16.07 14.41 -3.56
CA GLY A 295 17.31 15.07 -3.15
C GLY A 295 17.10 16.26 -2.21
N ALA A 296 15.93 16.36 -1.55
CA ALA A 296 15.58 17.49 -0.70
C ALA A 296 16.18 17.41 0.71
N LYS A 297 16.67 16.23 1.13
CA LYS A 297 17.41 16.04 2.39
C LYS A 297 18.87 16.44 2.21
N ASP A 298 19.09 17.73 2.00
CA ASP A 298 20.38 18.30 1.66
C ASP A 298 20.81 19.40 2.64
N ILE A 299 22.11 19.67 2.72
CA ILE A 299 22.67 20.71 3.59
C ILE A 299 22.17 22.11 3.22
N GLN A 300 21.81 22.34 1.95
CA GLN A 300 21.34 23.64 1.47
C GLN A 300 19.83 23.83 1.65
N ASN A 301 19.08 22.77 1.97
CA ASN A 301 17.63 22.81 2.14
C ASN A 301 17.24 22.73 3.62
N GLN A 302 17.02 23.89 4.25
CA GLN A 302 16.62 23.97 5.66
C GLN A 302 15.20 23.46 5.92
N ASP A 303 14.32 23.46 4.90
CA ASP A 303 12.96 22.94 5.02
C ASP A 303 12.95 21.40 5.04
N LEU A 304 14.04 20.76 4.59
CA LEU A 304 14.19 19.31 4.48
C LEU A 304 13.04 18.65 3.68
N ALA A 305 12.39 19.40 2.79
CA ALA A 305 11.08 19.06 2.24
C ALA A 305 11.09 19.09 0.71
N ALA A 306 10.33 18.18 0.09
CA ALA A 306 9.96 18.24 -1.32
C ALA A 306 8.43 18.37 -1.48
N PRO A 307 7.93 18.91 -2.60
CA PRO A 307 6.51 18.81 -2.95
C PRO A 307 6.04 17.36 -2.85
N GLY A 308 4.92 17.12 -2.16
CA GLY A 308 4.39 15.76 -1.97
C GLY A 308 4.77 15.10 -0.65
N MET A 309 5.73 15.64 0.12
CA MET A 309 6.17 15.06 1.40
C MET A 309 5.03 14.79 2.41
N GLN A 310 3.93 15.52 2.29
CA GLN A 310 2.75 15.40 3.14
C GLN A 310 2.05 14.03 3.03
N GLU A 311 2.38 13.26 2.00
CA GLU A 311 1.95 11.87 1.80
C GLU A 311 2.86 10.86 2.51
N GLY A 312 3.98 11.29 3.09
CA GLY A 312 4.93 10.41 3.78
C GLY A 312 5.32 9.22 2.91
N THR A 313 4.93 8.03 3.33
CA THR A 313 4.98 6.82 2.50
C THR A 313 3.71 6.75 1.64
N SER A 314 3.77 7.34 0.45
CA SER A 314 2.68 7.37 -0.54
C SER A 314 2.35 5.99 -1.12
N CYS A 315 1.19 5.88 -1.78
CA CYS A 315 0.84 4.68 -2.56
C CYS A 315 1.95 4.35 -3.57
N VAL A 316 2.41 5.36 -4.31
CA VAL A 316 3.41 5.17 -5.35
C VAL A 316 4.74 4.73 -4.76
N VAL A 317 5.19 5.30 -3.64
CA VAL A 317 6.43 4.87 -2.98
C VAL A 317 6.38 3.38 -2.64
N CYS A 318 5.35 2.93 -1.92
CA CYS A 318 5.23 1.52 -1.53
C CYS A 318 5.23 0.60 -2.74
N HIS A 319 4.41 0.92 -3.74
CA HIS A 319 4.23 0.07 -4.92
C HIS A 319 5.39 0.15 -5.93
N SER A 320 6.26 1.18 -5.84
CA SER A 320 7.43 1.34 -6.72
C SER A 320 8.69 0.65 -6.19
N VAL A 321 8.65 0.03 -5.03
CA VAL A 321 9.74 -0.81 -4.53
C VAL A 321 9.89 -2.03 -5.44
N SER A 322 11.06 -2.19 -6.08
CA SER A 322 11.35 -3.31 -6.98
C SER A 322 12.16 -4.41 -6.31
N LYS A 323 12.99 -4.06 -5.32
CA LYS A 323 13.86 -4.98 -4.59
C LYS A 323 13.98 -4.55 -3.14
N VAL A 324 14.18 -5.50 -2.24
CA VAL A 324 14.43 -5.27 -0.82
C VAL A 324 15.53 -6.20 -0.33
N ASP A 325 16.20 -5.79 0.73
CA ASP A 325 17.12 -6.63 1.51
C ASP A 325 16.63 -6.73 2.97
N GLN A 326 17.02 -7.79 3.65
CA GLN A 326 16.66 -8.05 5.06
C GLN A 326 17.56 -7.34 6.06
N ARG A 327 18.52 -6.52 5.59
CA ARG A 327 19.43 -5.74 6.44
C ARG A 327 18.69 -4.75 7.34
N GLY A 328 17.65 -4.10 6.84
CA GLY A 328 16.94 -3.01 7.52
C GLY A 328 17.51 -1.61 7.18
N ASN A 329 17.02 -0.56 7.85
CA ASN A 329 17.39 0.84 7.59
C ASN A 329 17.08 1.32 6.15
N ALA A 330 15.88 0.99 5.68
CA ALA A 330 15.37 1.30 4.35
C ALA A 330 16.20 0.68 3.21
N ASP A 331 16.71 -0.54 3.39
CA ASP A 331 17.43 -1.26 2.34
C ASP A 331 16.47 -1.79 1.27
N TYR A 332 16.05 -0.89 0.37
CA TYR A 332 15.19 -1.17 -0.76
C TYR A 332 15.60 -0.36 -2.00
N VAL A 333 15.16 -0.82 -3.16
CA VAL A 333 15.35 -0.16 -4.45
C VAL A 333 14.00 0.31 -4.98
N ILE A 334 13.90 1.59 -5.35
CA ILE A 334 12.75 2.11 -6.10
C ILE A 334 13.04 2.10 -7.60
N SER A 335 12.10 1.53 -8.34
CA SER A 335 11.97 1.68 -9.80
C SER A 335 10.71 2.50 -10.07
N PRO A 336 10.84 3.80 -10.43
CA PRO A 336 9.69 4.69 -10.58
C PRO A 336 8.75 4.19 -11.69
N PRO A 337 7.43 4.39 -11.54
CA PRO A 337 6.45 3.89 -12.50
C PRO A 337 6.51 4.70 -13.80
N THR A 338 6.11 4.06 -14.90
CA THR A 338 5.92 4.74 -16.17
C THR A 338 4.52 5.36 -16.22
N LYS A 339 4.46 6.69 -16.24
CA LYS A 339 3.18 7.42 -16.20
C LYS A 339 2.40 7.32 -17.52
N TYR A 340 1.09 7.21 -17.41
CA TYR A 340 0.17 7.38 -18.54
C TYR A 340 0.09 8.86 -18.93
N ILE A 341 -0.24 9.14 -20.20
CA ILE A 341 -0.43 10.52 -20.64
C ILE A 341 -1.51 11.17 -19.77
N TRP A 342 -1.20 12.35 -19.25
CA TRP A 342 -2.09 13.14 -18.41
C TRP A 342 -2.54 12.51 -17.08
N GLU A 343 -1.85 11.48 -16.58
CA GLU A 343 -2.19 10.79 -15.32
C GLU A 343 -2.30 11.75 -14.11
N GLY A 344 -1.37 12.70 -14.00
CA GLY A 344 -1.35 13.71 -12.94
C GLY A 344 -2.11 15.00 -13.25
N THR A 345 -3.10 14.96 -14.16
CA THR A 345 -3.92 16.14 -14.51
C THR A 345 -5.36 15.98 -14.04
N ASP A 346 -6.22 16.96 -14.31
CA ASP A 346 -7.64 16.96 -13.93
C ASP A 346 -8.59 17.00 -15.14
N GLY A 347 -9.89 16.83 -14.86
CA GLY A 347 -10.98 17.03 -15.81
C GLY A 347 -10.92 16.08 -17.02
N ALA A 348 -11.15 16.62 -18.23
CA ALA A 348 -11.22 15.82 -19.46
C ALA A 348 -9.90 15.10 -19.80
N ARG A 349 -8.76 15.68 -19.42
CA ARG A 349 -7.45 15.04 -19.65
C ARG A 349 -7.26 13.83 -18.73
N LYS A 350 -7.68 13.97 -17.47
CA LYS A 350 -7.71 12.85 -16.53
C LYS A 350 -8.60 11.71 -16.99
N PHE A 351 -9.78 12.03 -17.51
CA PHE A 351 -10.68 11.02 -18.09
C PHE A 351 -9.99 10.18 -19.17
N VAL A 352 -9.20 10.82 -20.06
CA VAL A 352 -8.43 10.11 -21.09
C VAL A 352 -7.37 9.20 -20.45
N SER A 353 -6.68 9.67 -19.40
CA SER A 353 -5.70 8.84 -18.68
C SER A 353 -6.34 7.62 -18.02
N ASP A 354 -7.46 7.82 -17.32
CA ASP A 354 -8.19 6.75 -16.64
C ASP A 354 -8.74 5.72 -17.65
N PHE A 355 -9.23 6.20 -18.81
CA PHE A 355 -9.59 5.33 -19.93
C PHE A 355 -8.41 4.49 -20.40
N LEU A 356 -7.23 5.10 -20.60
CA LEU A 356 -6.02 4.40 -21.03
C LEU A 356 -5.53 3.37 -20.01
N ILE A 357 -5.59 3.68 -18.72
CA ILE A 357 -5.22 2.74 -17.64
C ILE A 357 -6.12 1.51 -17.71
N ARG A 358 -7.44 1.68 -17.89
CA ARG A 358 -8.40 0.56 -17.96
C ARG A 358 -8.34 -0.23 -19.27
N ALA A 359 -8.16 0.46 -20.39
CA ALA A 359 -8.06 -0.15 -21.72
C ALA A 359 -6.70 -0.80 -21.98
N TYR A 360 -5.65 -0.37 -21.27
CA TYR A 360 -4.29 -0.89 -21.42
C TYR A 360 -3.61 -1.08 -20.05
N PRO A 361 -4.13 -1.98 -19.19
CA PRO A 361 -3.73 -2.07 -17.78
C PRO A 361 -2.38 -2.75 -17.55
N ARG A 362 -1.75 -3.32 -18.59
CA ARG A 362 -0.54 -4.13 -18.46
C ARG A 362 0.61 -3.36 -17.80
N GLN A 363 0.81 -2.10 -18.17
CA GLN A 363 1.87 -1.28 -17.58
C GLN A 363 1.54 -0.90 -16.13
N HIS A 364 0.29 -0.52 -15.85
CA HIS A 364 -0.17 -0.27 -14.49
C HIS A 364 0.09 -1.47 -13.56
N LEU A 365 -0.26 -2.69 -13.99
CA LEU A 365 0.01 -3.90 -13.22
C LEU A 365 1.51 -4.18 -13.08
N ALA A 366 2.30 -4.02 -14.15
CA ALA A 366 3.75 -4.24 -14.09
C ALA A 366 4.47 -3.29 -13.12
N ASP A 367 4.00 -2.04 -13.04
CA ASP A 367 4.61 -1.02 -12.20
C ASP A 367 4.16 -1.13 -10.75
N TYR A 368 2.88 -1.42 -10.49
CA TYR A 368 2.29 -1.33 -9.16
C TYR A 368 1.98 -2.69 -8.49
N ASP A 369 1.88 -3.81 -9.24
CA ASP A 369 1.54 -5.12 -8.68
C ASP A 369 2.74 -6.09 -8.66
N ARG A 370 3.77 -5.73 -7.89
CA ARG A 370 5.01 -6.51 -7.81
C ARG A 370 4.93 -7.60 -6.75
N ASN A 371 5.47 -8.79 -7.05
CA ASN A 371 5.48 -9.92 -6.12
C ASN A 371 6.19 -9.61 -4.79
N ILE A 372 7.20 -8.72 -4.80
CA ILE A 372 7.93 -8.38 -3.58
C ILE A 372 7.03 -7.77 -2.49
N LEU A 373 5.96 -7.08 -2.88
CA LEU A 373 4.99 -6.49 -1.95
C LEU A 373 4.30 -7.54 -1.06
N ARG A 374 4.37 -8.82 -1.45
CA ARG A 374 3.74 -9.96 -0.77
C ARG A 374 4.64 -10.61 0.27
N THR A 375 5.92 -10.25 0.32
CA THR A 375 6.87 -10.92 1.20
C THR A 375 7.09 -10.16 2.51
N PRO A 376 7.38 -10.86 3.63
CA PRO A 376 7.72 -10.22 4.90
C PRO A 376 8.94 -9.27 4.82
N GLU A 377 9.86 -9.55 3.91
CA GLU A 377 11.06 -8.73 3.66
C GLU A 377 10.72 -7.32 3.18
N PHE A 378 9.60 -7.14 2.48
CA PHE A 378 9.12 -5.82 2.11
C PHE A 378 8.88 -4.94 3.34
N CYS A 379 8.25 -5.50 4.38
CA CYS A 379 8.07 -4.81 5.65
C CYS A 379 9.41 -4.64 6.39
N ALA A 380 10.30 -5.64 6.31
CA ALA A 380 11.60 -5.66 6.99
C ALA A 380 12.50 -4.50 6.58
N ALA A 381 12.42 -4.04 5.33
CA ALA A 381 13.22 -2.92 4.86
C ALA A 381 13.08 -1.69 5.77
N CYS A 382 11.88 -1.43 6.30
CA CYS A 382 11.61 -0.32 7.22
C CYS A 382 11.44 -0.74 8.69
N HIS A 383 10.90 -1.94 8.96
CA HIS A 383 10.61 -2.47 10.30
C HIS A 383 11.74 -3.33 10.90
N LYS A 384 12.95 -3.16 10.36
CA LYS A 384 14.21 -3.57 10.97
C LYS A 384 15.16 -2.38 10.95
N GLN A 385 15.62 -1.99 12.13
CA GLN A 385 16.39 -0.78 12.36
C GLN A 385 17.57 -1.08 13.28
N PHE A 386 18.70 -0.47 12.95
CA PHE A 386 19.86 -0.38 13.82
C PHE A 386 20.48 1.00 13.68
N ILE A 387 21.19 1.46 14.69
CA ILE A 387 21.91 2.73 14.63
C ILE A 387 23.35 2.43 14.21
N PRO A 388 23.76 2.78 12.97
CA PRO A 388 25.13 2.56 12.52
C PRO A 388 26.10 3.52 13.22
N GLU A 389 27.37 3.13 13.25
CA GLU A 389 28.47 3.98 13.72
C GLU A 389 28.53 5.30 12.96
N ALA A 390 28.27 5.26 11.66
CA ALA A 390 28.15 6.43 10.78
C ALA A 390 27.06 7.44 11.20
N LEU A 391 26.24 7.14 12.22
CA LEU A 391 25.28 8.08 12.81
C LEU A 391 25.52 8.37 14.28
N ASN A 392 25.91 7.36 15.07
CA ASN A 392 26.07 7.53 16.51
C ASN A 392 27.50 7.84 16.97
N ARG A 393 28.50 7.65 16.10
CA ARG A 393 29.92 7.97 16.31
C ARG A 393 30.71 7.03 17.22
N PHE A 394 30.15 5.91 17.68
CA PHE A 394 30.86 5.01 18.60
C PHE A 394 30.71 3.51 18.30
N GLY A 395 29.66 3.08 17.61
CA GLY A 395 29.55 1.68 17.17
C GLY A 395 28.13 1.24 16.88
N LEU A 396 27.98 0.12 16.18
CA LEU A 396 26.68 -0.45 15.82
C LEU A 396 25.82 -0.71 17.07
N THR A 397 24.66 -0.07 17.18
CA THR A 397 23.72 -0.29 18.29
C THR A 397 22.38 -0.83 17.79
N PRO A 398 21.79 -1.85 18.46
CA PRO A 398 20.47 -2.36 18.08
C PRO A 398 19.37 -1.28 18.16
N GLY A 399 18.54 -1.22 17.13
CA GLY A 399 17.34 -0.40 17.07
C GLY A 399 16.07 -1.24 17.23
N GLN A 400 15.00 -0.82 16.57
CA GLN A 400 13.74 -1.57 16.50
C GLN A 400 13.91 -2.77 15.56
N ASN A 401 13.43 -3.96 15.93
CA ASN A 401 13.62 -5.14 15.09
C ASN A 401 12.43 -6.10 15.17
N GLN A 402 11.28 -5.67 14.65
CA GLN A 402 10.06 -6.48 14.63
C GLN A 402 10.20 -7.67 13.68
N TYR A 403 10.94 -7.50 12.58
CA TYR A 403 11.14 -8.56 11.60
C TYR A 403 11.83 -9.79 12.20
N ASP A 404 12.98 -9.63 12.86
CA ASP A 404 13.69 -10.78 13.43
C ASP A 404 12.94 -11.35 14.65
N GLU A 405 12.18 -10.53 15.39
CA GLU A 405 11.28 -10.99 16.45
C GLU A 405 10.18 -11.91 15.90
N TRP A 406 9.51 -11.50 14.81
CA TRP A 406 8.51 -12.30 14.11
C TRP A 406 9.11 -13.55 13.48
N ARG A 407 10.25 -13.42 12.79
CA ARG A 407 10.92 -14.52 12.10
C ARG A 407 11.36 -15.64 13.06
N LYS A 408 11.63 -15.31 14.33
CA LYS A 408 11.96 -16.28 15.38
C LYS A 408 10.73 -16.79 16.15
N SER A 409 9.55 -16.28 15.82
CA SER A 409 8.30 -16.67 16.46
C SER A 409 7.70 -17.92 15.82
N HIS A 410 6.70 -18.47 16.48
CA HIS A 410 5.94 -19.63 15.97
C HIS A 410 5.00 -19.30 14.81
N TRP A 411 4.84 -18.03 14.44
CA TRP A 411 4.05 -17.62 13.28
C TRP A 411 4.83 -17.67 11.99
N HIS A 412 6.17 -17.74 12.08
CA HIS A 412 6.99 -18.06 10.93
C HIS A 412 7.19 -19.57 10.87
N ALA A 413 6.83 -20.18 9.74
CA ALA A 413 6.93 -21.61 9.51
C ALA A 413 7.35 -21.92 8.07
N ASP A 414 7.90 -23.12 7.85
CA ASP A 414 8.24 -23.58 6.49
C ASP A 414 6.98 -23.97 5.68
N ASP A 415 5.89 -24.35 6.37
CA ASP A 415 4.62 -24.71 5.74
C ASP A 415 3.78 -23.44 5.47
N PRO A 416 3.54 -23.06 4.20
CA PRO A 416 2.77 -21.87 3.84
C PRO A 416 1.38 -21.80 4.46
N GLU A 417 0.74 -22.95 4.73
CA GLU A 417 -0.60 -23.00 5.34
C GLU A 417 -0.58 -22.53 6.79
N THR A 418 0.57 -22.64 7.48
CA THR A 418 0.74 -22.23 8.88
C THR A 418 1.63 -21.00 9.06
N ASP A 419 2.37 -20.60 8.02
CA ASP A 419 3.18 -19.38 7.97
C ASP A 419 2.29 -18.15 7.85
N LEU A 420 2.30 -17.31 8.88
CA LEU A 420 1.58 -16.03 8.92
C LEU A 420 2.57 -14.88 8.78
N THR A 421 2.33 -14.04 7.79
CA THR A 421 3.18 -12.87 7.48
C THR A 421 2.67 -11.60 8.18
N CYS A 422 3.46 -10.54 8.11
CA CYS A 422 3.07 -9.21 8.61
C CYS A 422 1.72 -8.74 8.01
N ARG A 423 1.48 -9.04 6.73
CA ARG A 423 0.28 -8.65 5.98
C ARG A 423 -0.97 -9.36 6.47
N ASP A 424 -0.86 -10.63 6.87
CA ASP A 424 -2.01 -11.41 7.31
C ASP A 424 -2.63 -10.86 8.60
N CYS A 425 -1.81 -10.19 9.43
CA CYS A 425 -2.27 -9.55 10.66
C CYS A 425 -2.57 -8.05 10.47
N HIS A 426 -1.66 -7.29 9.84
CA HIS A 426 -1.74 -5.83 9.79
C HIS A 426 -2.50 -5.28 8.58
N MET A 427 -2.62 -6.07 7.50
CA MET A 427 -3.34 -5.72 6.28
C MET A 427 -4.48 -6.73 6.04
N ARG A 428 -5.37 -6.85 7.03
CA ARG A 428 -6.50 -7.79 7.00
C ARG A 428 -7.33 -7.70 5.72
N LEU A 429 -8.01 -8.78 5.37
CA LEU A 429 -8.89 -8.81 4.21
C LEU A 429 -10.23 -8.11 4.47
N VAL A 430 -10.63 -7.31 3.49
CA VAL A 430 -11.94 -6.66 3.42
C VAL A 430 -12.70 -7.32 2.28
N SER A 431 -13.69 -8.15 2.64
CA SER A 431 -14.60 -8.81 1.71
C SER A 431 -15.54 -7.82 1.01
N ASP A 432 -16.21 -8.27 -0.06
CA ASP A 432 -17.17 -7.48 -0.83
C ASP A 432 -16.62 -6.14 -1.33
N SER A 433 -15.35 -6.16 -1.72
CA SER A 433 -14.64 -4.98 -2.23
C SER A 433 -15.24 -4.51 -3.56
N ARG A 434 -15.30 -3.19 -3.74
CA ARG A 434 -15.60 -2.53 -5.02
C ARG A 434 -14.34 -2.13 -5.78
N ASP A 435 -13.20 -2.18 -5.12
CA ASP A 435 -11.89 -1.87 -5.69
C ASP A 435 -11.61 -2.70 -6.96
N PRO A 436 -11.05 -2.12 -8.03
CA PRO A 436 -10.72 -2.86 -9.25
C PRO A 436 -9.63 -3.92 -9.04
N GLY A 437 -8.74 -3.73 -8.06
CA GLY A 437 -7.70 -4.67 -7.62
C GLY A 437 -8.19 -5.76 -6.66
N ARG A 438 -9.52 -5.93 -6.51
CA ARG A 438 -10.09 -7.04 -5.74
C ARG A 438 -9.87 -8.38 -6.43
N GLY A 439 -9.68 -9.43 -5.65
CA GLY A 439 -9.37 -10.76 -6.17
C GLY A 439 -7.95 -10.84 -6.72
N GLU A 440 -7.13 -11.73 -6.18
CA GLU A 440 -5.70 -11.76 -6.48
C GLU A 440 -5.20 -13.21 -6.54
N ALA A 441 -4.37 -13.52 -7.55
CA ALA A 441 -3.57 -14.75 -7.58
C ALA A 441 -2.17 -14.47 -7.01
N GLY A 442 -1.57 -15.45 -6.33
CA GLY A 442 -0.16 -15.39 -5.93
C GLY A 442 0.11 -14.96 -4.49
N ASP A 443 -0.92 -14.73 -3.69
CA ASP A 443 -0.84 -14.63 -2.23
C ASP A 443 -1.52 -15.88 -1.63
N VAL A 444 -0.89 -16.54 -0.64
CA VAL A 444 -1.24 -17.88 -0.12
C VAL A 444 -2.71 -17.96 0.33
N ARG A 445 -3.27 -16.85 0.83
CA ARG A 445 -4.63 -16.77 1.38
C ARG A 445 -5.58 -15.94 0.50
N ARG A 446 -5.28 -15.85 -0.80
CA ARG A 446 -6.07 -15.12 -1.79
C ARG A 446 -6.47 -16.02 -2.95
N SER A 447 -7.54 -15.64 -3.63
CA SER A 447 -7.88 -16.20 -4.93
C SER A 447 -8.35 -15.11 -5.89
N PRO A 448 -8.26 -15.34 -7.21
CA PRO A 448 -8.77 -14.39 -8.21
C PRO A 448 -10.23 -13.97 -8.02
N ASP A 449 -11.03 -14.83 -7.36
CA ASP A 449 -12.48 -14.68 -7.22
C ASP A 449 -12.93 -14.37 -5.79
N ASP A 450 -12.01 -14.14 -4.85
CA ASP A 450 -12.36 -13.86 -3.44
C ASP A 450 -13.10 -12.53 -3.23
N GLY A 451 -13.06 -11.64 -4.23
CA GLY A 451 -13.72 -10.34 -4.20
C GLY A 451 -13.20 -9.42 -3.08
N ALA A 452 -12.07 -9.73 -2.47
CA ALA A 452 -11.51 -9.01 -1.33
C ALA A 452 -10.31 -8.14 -1.72
N HIS A 453 -9.96 -7.19 -0.86
CA HIS A 453 -8.68 -6.48 -0.91
C HIS A 453 -8.03 -6.46 0.48
N ARG A 454 -6.72 -6.17 0.54
CA ARG A 454 -5.96 -6.02 1.79
C ARG A 454 -6.14 -4.60 2.34
N HIS A 455 -6.50 -4.45 3.61
CA HIS A 455 -6.78 -3.14 4.21
C HIS A 455 -5.51 -2.28 4.34
N HIS A 456 -5.51 -1.06 3.79
CA HIS A 456 -4.31 -0.20 3.73
C HIS A 456 -4.13 0.76 4.92
N GLY A 457 -5.03 0.71 5.90
CA GLY A 457 -4.85 1.43 7.17
C GLY A 457 -3.72 0.87 8.05
N THR A 458 -3.21 -0.33 7.75
CA THR A 458 -2.08 -0.99 8.44
C THR A 458 -2.23 -0.92 9.96
N ILE A 459 -3.25 -1.58 10.50
CA ILE A 459 -3.69 -1.40 11.89
C ILE A 459 -2.58 -1.82 12.85
N GLY A 460 -2.22 -0.92 13.76
CA GLY A 460 -1.12 -1.10 14.71
C GLY A 460 -1.51 -0.57 16.09
N THR A 461 -0.77 0.40 16.61
CA THR A 461 -1.00 0.94 17.97
C THR A 461 -1.13 2.46 18.03
N ASN A 462 -1.22 3.15 16.87
CA ASN A 462 -1.30 4.60 16.83
C ASN A 462 -2.74 5.09 16.62
N MET A 463 -3.48 5.15 17.73
CA MET A 463 -4.83 5.74 17.79
C MET A 463 -4.81 7.26 18.07
N PHE A 464 -3.67 7.82 18.49
CA PHE A 464 -3.64 9.20 18.99
C PHE A 464 -3.41 10.22 17.87
N MET A 465 -2.38 10.01 17.04
CA MET A 465 -1.99 11.02 16.03
C MET A 465 -3.03 11.26 14.93
N PRO A 466 -3.76 10.25 14.41
CA PRO A 466 -4.80 10.50 13.41
C PRO A 466 -5.87 11.51 13.89
N GLU A 467 -6.23 11.47 15.17
CA GLU A 467 -7.20 12.39 15.77
C GLU A 467 -6.60 13.78 16.04
N VAL A 468 -5.37 13.85 16.56
CA VAL A 468 -4.64 15.12 16.79
C VAL A 468 -4.55 15.91 15.48
N MET A 469 -4.22 15.23 14.39
CA MET A 469 -4.05 15.82 13.06
C MET A 469 -5.36 15.98 12.28
N LYS A 470 -6.49 15.48 12.82
CA LYS A 470 -7.81 15.47 12.17
C LYS A 470 -7.79 14.91 10.74
N LEU A 471 -7.07 13.81 10.54
CA LEU A 471 -6.92 13.19 9.20
C LEU A 471 -8.26 12.69 8.65
N PRO A 472 -8.47 12.66 7.32
CA PRO A 472 -9.64 12.01 6.74
C PRO A 472 -9.81 10.59 7.29
N HIS A 473 -11.06 10.20 7.58
CA HIS A 473 -11.41 8.87 8.12
C HIS A 473 -10.77 8.50 9.47
N TRP A 474 -10.18 9.45 10.22
CA TRP A 474 -9.49 9.16 11.49
C TRP A 474 -10.34 8.41 12.51
N LYS A 475 -11.64 8.69 12.60
CA LYS A 475 -12.55 8.04 13.57
C LYS A 475 -12.58 6.52 13.40
N GLU A 476 -12.60 6.07 12.15
CA GLU A 476 -12.63 4.64 11.85
C GLU A 476 -11.27 4.02 12.17
N GLN A 477 -10.16 4.65 11.78
CA GLN A 477 -8.82 4.20 12.14
C GLN A 477 -8.61 4.08 13.66
N VAL A 478 -9.13 5.04 14.43
CA VAL A 478 -9.08 5.02 15.91
C VAL A 478 -9.88 3.85 16.44
N ARG A 479 -11.14 3.69 16.00
CA ARG A 479 -11.99 2.56 16.40
C ARG A 479 -11.31 1.21 16.15
N LEU A 480 -10.80 1.01 14.93
CA LEU A 480 -10.12 -0.21 14.53
C LEU A 480 -8.83 -0.47 15.31
N THR A 481 -8.09 0.59 15.64
CA THR A 481 -6.87 0.49 16.43
C THR A 481 -7.17 0.16 17.89
N GLU A 482 -8.24 0.71 18.47
CA GLU A 482 -8.67 0.34 19.82
C GLU A 482 -9.13 -1.11 19.91
N GLU A 483 -9.97 -1.56 18.96
CA GLU A 483 -10.38 -2.97 18.85
C GLU A 483 -9.18 -3.90 18.71
N TRP A 484 -8.19 -3.51 17.90
CA TRP A 484 -6.93 -4.23 17.78
C TRP A 484 -6.18 -4.32 19.11
N ILE A 485 -5.97 -3.19 19.79
CA ILE A 485 -5.27 -3.11 21.08
C ILE A 485 -5.96 -3.94 22.18
N ARG A 486 -7.30 -4.03 22.15
CA ARG A 486 -8.11 -4.88 23.05
C ARG A 486 -8.15 -6.35 22.63
N GLY A 487 -7.71 -6.67 21.42
CA GLY A 487 -7.79 -8.02 20.84
C GLY A 487 -9.19 -8.45 20.45
N GLU A 488 -10.05 -7.49 20.14
CA GLU A 488 -11.45 -7.68 19.70
C GLU A 488 -11.54 -7.93 18.19
N THR A 489 -10.49 -7.57 17.43
CA THR A 489 -10.44 -7.77 15.98
C THR A 489 -10.48 -9.27 15.62
N VAL A 490 -11.43 -9.63 14.76
CA VAL A 490 -11.54 -10.95 14.15
C VAL A 490 -10.94 -10.91 12.74
N LEU A 491 -9.99 -11.82 12.48
CA LEU A 491 -9.34 -12.00 11.18
C LEU A 491 -9.82 -13.32 10.58
N LYS A 492 -10.91 -13.28 9.82
CA LYS A 492 -11.60 -14.48 9.31
C LYS A 492 -10.69 -15.36 8.46
N GLU A 493 -9.82 -14.74 7.68
CA GLU A 493 -8.88 -15.40 6.76
C GLU A 493 -7.83 -16.27 7.47
N ILE A 494 -7.56 -16.01 8.74
CA ILE A 494 -6.59 -16.77 9.55
C ILE A 494 -7.22 -17.32 10.83
N GLU A 495 -8.55 -17.33 10.95
CA GLU A 495 -9.26 -17.75 12.18
C GLU A 495 -8.90 -19.19 12.60
N HIS A 496 -8.61 -20.05 11.63
CA HIS A 496 -8.19 -21.43 11.87
C HIS A 496 -6.78 -21.55 12.51
N LEU A 497 -5.95 -20.52 12.41
CA LEU A 497 -4.60 -20.45 13.00
C LEU A 497 -4.54 -19.49 14.19
N TRP A 498 -5.36 -18.44 14.18
CA TRP A 498 -5.32 -17.32 15.11
C TRP A 498 -6.28 -17.57 16.30
N PRO A 499 -5.76 -17.78 17.53
CA PRO A 499 -6.59 -18.12 18.67
C PRO A 499 -7.71 -17.10 18.93
N ALA A 500 -8.85 -17.56 19.46
CA ALA A 500 -9.87 -16.65 19.98
C ALA A 500 -9.42 -15.97 21.29
N GLY A 501 -10.07 -14.86 21.66
CA GLY A 501 -9.79 -14.14 22.92
C GLY A 501 -8.83 -12.96 22.78
N PRO A 502 -8.25 -12.43 23.87
CA PRO A 502 -7.41 -11.22 23.83
C PRO A 502 -6.03 -11.46 23.20
N LEU A 503 -5.37 -10.40 22.73
CA LEU A 503 -3.97 -10.47 22.24
C LEU A 503 -3.01 -11.00 23.30
N VAL A 504 -3.28 -10.62 24.56
CA VAL A 504 -2.50 -10.98 25.73
C VAL A 504 -3.40 -11.54 26.82
N SER A 505 -3.00 -12.66 27.41
CA SER A 505 -3.70 -13.20 28.57
C SER A 505 -3.37 -12.36 29.80
N PHE A 506 -4.36 -11.99 30.60
CA PHE A 506 -4.19 -11.17 31.80
C PHE A 506 -4.85 -11.83 33.00
N GLN A 507 -4.06 -12.20 34.01
CA GLN A 507 -4.54 -12.97 35.15
C GLN A 507 -4.06 -12.38 36.48
N VAL A 508 -4.96 -12.38 37.47
CA VAL A 508 -4.66 -12.06 38.87
C VAL A 508 -4.65 -13.36 39.67
N LEU A 509 -3.48 -13.71 40.19
CA LEU A 509 -3.29 -14.77 41.16
C LEU A 509 -3.34 -14.16 42.56
N ALA A 510 -4.39 -14.48 43.31
CA ALA A 510 -4.64 -13.98 44.65
C ALA A 510 -4.75 -15.13 45.66
N PRO A 511 -4.47 -14.91 46.95
CA PRO A 511 -4.75 -15.86 48.01
C PRO A 511 -6.25 -16.16 48.07
N LYS A 512 -6.62 -17.39 48.50
CA LYS A 512 -8.03 -17.76 48.66
C LYS A 512 -8.72 -16.99 49.80
N GLN A 513 -7.96 -16.57 50.80
CA GLN A 513 -8.41 -15.82 51.97
C GLN A 513 -7.22 -15.06 52.56
N VAL A 514 -7.49 -13.96 53.26
CA VAL A 514 -6.48 -13.21 54.02
C VAL A 514 -6.93 -12.92 55.45
N GLU A 515 -6.01 -12.75 56.39
CA GLU A 515 -6.31 -12.30 57.76
C GLU A 515 -6.12 -10.78 57.90
N ALA A 516 -6.89 -10.14 58.78
CA ALA A 516 -6.68 -8.74 59.11
C ALA A 516 -5.27 -8.52 59.72
N GLY A 517 -4.59 -7.45 59.32
CA GLY A 517 -3.24 -7.11 59.78
C GLY A 517 -2.08 -7.84 59.09
N GLN A 518 -2.35 -8.88 58.30
CA GLN A 518 -1.30 -9.64 57.61
C GLN A 518 -0.78 -8.95 56.34
N GLU A 519 0.43 -9.31 55.89
CA GLU A 519 0.91 -8.96 54.54
C GLU A 519 0.28 -9.91 53.50
N ALA A 520 -0.51 -9.37 52.58
CA ALA A 520 -1.09 -10.09 51.45
C ALA A 520 -0.24 -9.89 50.18
N ARG A 521 -0.23 -10.92 49.32
CA ARG A 521 0.52 -10.92 48.05
C ARG A 521 -0.39 -11.21 46.89
N LEU A 522 -0.33 -10.39 45.85
CA LEU A 522 -1.01 -10.58 44.58
C LEU A 522 0.04 -10.76 43.49
N LYS A 523 -0.18 -11.69 42.56
CA LYS A 523 0.69 -11.83 41.39
C LYS A 523 -0.11 -11.61 40.13
N ILE A 524 0.33 -10.67 39.31
CA ILE A 524 -0.21 -10.45 37.97
C ILE A 524 0.63 -11.26 36.99
N VAL A 525 -0.03 -11.97 36.07
CA VAL A 525 0.60 -12.70 34.98
C VAL A 525 0.06 -12.17 33.66
N ILE A 526 0.96 -11.76 32.77
CA ILE A 526 0.66 -11.30 31.42
C ILE A 526 1.31 -12.27 30.45
N GLY A 527 0.57 -12.82 29.49
CA GLY A 527 1.09 -13.77 28.50
C GLY A 527 0.90 -13.25 27.09
N ASN A 528 1.93 -13.31 26.25
CA ASN A 528 1.82 -12.99 24.82
C ASN A 528 1.23 -14.19 24.07
N GLN A 529 -0.07 -14.12 23.76
CA GLN A 529 -0.82 -15.22 23.16
C GLN A 529 -0.81 -15.16 21.63
N LYS A 530 -0.99 -13.95 21.07
CA LYS A 530 -1.16 -13.78 19.62
C LYS A 530 -0.10 -12.93 18.94
N VAL A 531 0.57 -12.03 19.66
CA VAL A 531 1.50 -11.07 19.05
C VAL A 531 2.74 -11.80 18.54
N GLY A 532 2.99 -11.72 17.24
CA GLY A 532 4.08 -12.49 16.62
C GLY A 532 5.47 -11.90 16.79
N HIS A 533 5.57 -10.63 17.13
CA HIS A 533 6.79 -10.01 17.61
C HIS A 533 6.71 -9.82 19.13
N ASN A 534 7.66 -9.10 19.73
CA ASN A 534 7.61 -8.82 21.18
C ASN A 534 6.37 -7.99 21.55
N TYR A 535 5.80 -8.25 22.73
CA TYR A 535 4.75 -7.43 23.31
C TYR A 535 5.28 -6.68 24.55
N ILE A 536 5.32 -5.36 24.59
CA ILE A 536 5.13 -4.43 23.47
C ILE A 536 6.37 -4.42 22.54
N THR A 537 6.26 -3.83 21.35
CA THR A 537 7.37 -3.56 20.44
C THR A 537 7.28 -2.13 19.89
N GLY A 538 8.25 -1.72 19.08
CA GLY A 538 8.35 -0.37 18.53
C GLY A 538 9.34 0.50 19.31
N PRO A 539 9.13 1.82 19.33
CA PRO A 539 9.88 2.73 20.18
C PRO A 539 9.55 2.52 21.67
N LEU A 540 10.26 1.60 22.33
CA LEU A 540 10.08 1.27 23.76
C LEU A 540 10.44 2.44 24.70
N ASP A 541 11.14 3.43 24.17
CA ASP A 541 11.54 4.64 24.86
C ASP A 541 10.39 5.63 25.07
N PHE A 542 9.29 5.51 24.32
CA PHE A 542 8.07 6.27 24.59
C PHE A 542 6.77 5.44 24.60
N MET A 543 6.71 4.24 24.04
CA MET A 543 5.53 3.38 24.15
C MET A 543 5.49 2.63 25.49
N ARG A 544 4.30 2.49 26.08
CA ARG A 544 4.11 1.76 27.35
C ARG A 544 2.83 0.94 27.38
N ALA A 545 2.94 -0.27 27.90
CA ALA A 545 1.82 -0.99 28.50
C ALA A 545 2.11 -1.18 29.99
N TRP A 546 1.11 -1.05 30.87
CA TRP A 546 1.33 -1.16 32.31
C TRP A 546 0.12 -1.70 33.04
N VAL A 547 0.32 -2.13 34.28
CA VAL A 547 -0.77 -2.58 35.15
C VAL A 547 -1.24 -1.43 36.04
N HIS A 548 -2.54 -1.15 36.03
CA HIS A 548 -3.21 -0.38 37.07
C HIS A 548 -3.93 -1.36 38.00
N LEU A 549 -3.50 -1.42 39.26
CA LEU A 549 -4.02 -2.35 40.27
C LEU A 549 -4.58 -1.54 41.44
N GLU A 550 -5.83 -1.82 41.81
CA GLU A 550 -6.51 -1.24 42.96
C GLU A 550 -7.00 -2.36 43.88
N VAL A 551 -6.79 -2.21 45.18
CA VAL A 551 -7.34 -3.08 46.22
C VAL A 551 -8.25 -2.23 47.10
N LEU A 552 -9.54 -2.59 47.14
CA LEU A 552 -10.57 -1.88 47.89
C LEU A 552 -11.06 -2.73 49.05
N ASP A 553 -11.45 -2.09 50.15
CA ASP A 553 -12.17 -2.74 51.24
C ASP A 553 -13.66 -2.99 50.90
N ALA A 554 -14.39 -3.58 51.85
CA ALA A 554 -15.83 -3.86 51.67
C ALA A 554 -16.71 -2.60 51.56
N SER A 555 -16.23 -1.43 52.02
CA SER A 555 -16.90 -0.14 51.86
C SER A 555 -16.63 0.52 50.50
N GLY A 556 -15.64 0.01 49.77
CA GLY A 556 -15.15 0.56 48.50
C GLY A 556 -13.99 1.54 48.66
N ALA A 557 -13.42 1.69 49.86
CA ALA A 557 -12.26 2.54 50.09
C ALA A 557 -10.96 1.88 49.61
N THR A 558 -10.08 2.63 48.95
CA THR A 558 -8.79 2.13 48.45
C THR A 558 -7.83 1.86 49.60
N ILE A 559 -7.39 0.61 49.72
CA ILE A 559 -6.36 0.16 50.67
C ILE A 559 -4.97 0.27 50.04
N ALA A 560 -4.85 -0.11 48.77
CA ALA A 560 -3.59 -0.08 48.04
C ALA A 560 -3.84 0.14 46.55
N GLU A 561 -2.93 0.88 45.90
CA GLU A 561 -3.03 1.19 44.48
C GLU A 561 -1.64 1.30 43.85
N TRP A 562 -1.51 0.81 42.62
CA TRP A 562 -0.30 0.89 41.80
C TRP A 562 -0.64 1.19 40.36
N GLY A 563 0.21 1.94 39.65
CA GLY A 563 0.01 2.21 38.22
C GLY A 563 -1.11 3.21 37.92
N ASN A 564 -1.51 4.02 38.90
CA ASN A 564 -2.42 5.13 38.66
C ASN A 564 -1.75 6.17 37.76
N ILE A 565 -2.56 6.98 37.11
CA ILE A 565 -2.08 8.16 36.40
C ILE A 565 -2.14 9.33 37.37
N ASP A 566 -1.03 10.05 37.51
CA ASP A 566 -0.98 11.28 38.28
C ASP A 566 -1.93 12.33 37.66
N PRO A 567 -2.82 12.98 38.44
CA PRO A 567 -3.81 13.89 37.88
C PRO A 567 -3.21 15.18 37.32
N GLU A 568 -2.02 15.59 37.78
CA GLU A 568 -1.38 16.85 37.36
C GLU A 568 -0.37 16.60 36.24
N SER A 569 0.67 15.81 36.52
CA SER A 569 1.74 15.49 35.58
C SER A 569 1.30 14.48 34.52
N ARG A 570 0.18 13.78 34.72
CA ARG A 570 -0.34 12.72 33.82
C ARG A 570 0.65 11.58 33.55
N ARG A 571 1.71 11.47 34.36
CA ARG A 571 2.68 10.37 34.33
C ARG A 571 2.09 9.14 35.01
N ILE A 572 2.60 7.97 34.65
CA ILE A 572 2.29 6.72 35.37
C ILE A 572 3.02 6.77 36.72
N CYS A 573 2.35 6.37 37.77
CA CYS A 573 2.88 6.29 39.11
C CYS A 573 3.09 4.84 39.55
N ASP A 574 4.16 4.58 40.30
CA ASP A 574 4.35 3.30 40.98
C ASP A 574 3.33 3.13 42.10
N THR A 575 3.12 4.19 42.89
CA THR A 575 2.04 4.34 43.86
C THR A 575 1.51 5.77 43.80
N PRO A 576 0.29 6.08 44.26
CA PRO A 576 -0.26 7.43 44.17
C PRO A 576 0.70 8.53 44.65
N GLY A 577 1.01 9.49 43.77
CA GLY A 577 1.95 10.59 44.04
C GLY A 577 3.43 10.27 43.84
N GLN A 578 3.79 9.01 43.55
CA GLN A 578 5.16 8.59 43.26
C GLN A 578 5.31 8.20 41.78
N PRO A 579 5.94 9.04 40.94
CA PRO A 579 6.16 8.73 39.52
C PRO A 579 6.91 7.41 39.33
N HIS A 580 6.55 6.68 38.27
CA HIS A 580 7.18 5.41 37.95
C HIS A 580 8.66 5.56 37.60
N GLU A 581 9.51 4.74 38.23
CA GLU A 581 10.93 4.64 37.89
C GLU A 581 11.21 3.49 36.92
N THR A 582 11.79 3.83 35.76
CA THR A 582 12.09 2.82 34.73
C THR A 582 13.18 1.86 35.18
N GLY A 583 12.86 0.56 35.06
CA GLY A 583 13.78 -0.53 35.40
C GLY A 583 13.70 -0.99 36.85
N ASN A 584 12.67 -0.56 37.59
CA ASN A 584 12.35 -1.07 38.92
C ASN A 584 12.34 -2.60 38.98
N SER A 585 12.70 -3.13 40.15
CA SER A 585 12.72 -4.58 40.35
C SER A 585 11.32 -5.18 40.17
N ARG A 586 11.25 -6.48 39.88
CA ARG A 586 9.96 -7.18 39.67
C ARG A 586 9.09 -7.34 40.93
N LYS A 587 9.48 -6.69 42.03
CA LYS A 587 8.83 -6.72 43.35
C LYS A 587 8.51 -5.31 43.87
N GLU A 588 8.84 -4.28 43.10
CA GLU A 588 8.71 -2.87 43.49
C GLU A 588 7.91 -2.12 42.43
N GLY A 589 7.10 -1.17 42.90
CA GLY A 589 6.29 -0.31 42.05
C GLY A 589 5.23 -1.06 41.25
N THR A 590 4.98 -0.61 40.02
CA THR A 590 4.04 -1.25 39.10
C THR A 590 4.74 -1.95 37.94
N LEU A 591 4.10 -2.97 37.38
CA LEU A 591 4.53 -3.59 36.14
C LEU A 591 4.33 -2.60 34.99
N VAL A 592 5.44 -2.14 34.41
CA VAL A 592 5.48 -1.40 33.14
C VAL A 592 6.33 -2.17 32.13
N LEU A 593 5.77 -2.42 30.94
CA LEU A 593 6.49 -2.90 29.76
C LEU A 593 7.00 -1.69 28.99
N GLU A 594 8.32 -1.49 28.99
CA GLU A 594 9.00 -0.31 28.45
C GLU A 594 10.50 -0.59 28.26
N GLY A 595 11.26 0.42 27.83
CA GLY A 595 12.73 0.42 27.93
C GLY A 595 13.28 1.85 27.96
N LEU A 596 14.41 2.09 28.62
CA LEU A 596 15.03 3.42 28.64
C LEU A 596 16.36 3.39 27.88
N PRO A 597 16.45 4.02 26.69
CA PRO A 597 17.72 4.16 26.00
C PRO A 597 18.67 5.06 26.79
N LEU A 598 19.95 4.70 26.75
CA LEU A 598 21.03 5.44 27.40
C LEU A 598 22.06 5.88 26.35
N ASP A 599 22.68 7.03 26.60
CA ASP A 599 23.84 7.47 25.82
C ASP A 599 25.14 6.75 26.25
N GLU A 600 26.24 7.08 25.58
CA GLU A 600 27.58 6.51 25.87
C GLU A 600 28.06 6.78 27.30
N LYS A 601 27.53 7.84 27.95
CA LYS A 601 27.84 8.22 29.34
C LYS A 601 26.86 7.61 30.34
N GLY A 602 25.95 6.76 29.89
CA GLY A 602 24.90 6.14 30.72
C GLY A 602 23.76 7.09 31.11
N GLN A 603 23.63 8.24 30.46
CA GLN A 603 22.55 9.20 30.72
C GLN A 603 21.26 8.81 29.97
N PRO A 604 20.08 8.97 30.58
CA PRO A 604 18.79 8.75 29.93
C PRO A 604 18.58 9.59 28.68
N LEU A 605 18.10 8.96 27.61
CA LEU A 605 17.60 9.63 26.41
C LEU A 605 16.07 9.64 26.45
N VAL A 606 15.48 10.84 26.58
CA VAL A 606 14.04 11.02 26.85
C VAL A 606 13.30 11.78 25.75
N ARG A 607 14.01 12.28 24.73
CA ARG A 607 13.45 12.99 23.57
C ARG A 607 13.57 12.19 22.27
N HIS A 608 13.74 10.86 22.37
CA HIS A 608 13.95 9.97 21.24
C HIS A 608 15.22 10.30 20.42
N GLU A 609 16.31 10.68 21.09
CA GLU A 609 17.61 10.99 20.47
C GLU A 609 18.34 9.72 19.99
N LEU A 610 17.75 8.97 19.05
CA LEU A 610 18.23 7.65 18.61
C LEU A 610 19.71 7.61 18.22
N TRP A 611 20.23 8.68 17.62
CA TRP A 611 21.63 8.82 17.21
C TRP A 611 22.60 8.99 18.38
N LYS A 612 22.13 9.08 19.62
CA LYS A 612 22.96 9.07 20.84
C LYS A 612 22.88 7.75 21.58
N LYS A 613 21.99 6.83 21.19
CA LYS A 613 21.73 5.58 21.92
C LYS A 613 22.92 4.62 21.80
N ALA A 614 23.57 4.36 22.93
CA ALA A 614 24.64 3.36 23.07
C ALA A 614 24.16 2.06 23.74
N GLY A 615 23.09 2.13 24.52
CA GLY A 615 22.53 0.99 25.22
C GLY A 615 21.15 1.28 25.77
N GLY A 616 20.77 0.56 26.82
CA GLY A 616 19.52 0.81 27.52
C GLY A 616 19.44 0.07 28.85
N LYS A 617 18.55 0.54 29.72
CA LYS A 617 18.19 -0.13 30.97
C LYS A 617 16.68 -0.38 31.04
N GLY A 618 16.28 -1.32 31.90
CA GLY A 618 14.88 -1.57 32.19
C GLY A 618 14.04 -2.08 31.02
N GLN A 619 14.67 -2.62 29.96
CA GLN A 619 13.92 -3.17 28.84
C GLN A 619 13.11 -4.40 29.30
N ARG A 620 11.79 -4.26 29.28
CA ARG A 620 10.83 -5.27 29.71
C ARG A 620 9.77 -5.47 28.63
N VAL A 621 9.86 -6.60 27.95
CA VAL A 621 8.93 -7.04 26.90
C VAL A 621 8.61 -8.52 27.10
N ILE A 622 7.57 -9.01 26.43
CA ILE A 622 7.09 -10.39 26.49
C ILE A 622 7.24 -11.00 25.09
N PHE A 623 8.17 -11.95 24.97
CA PHE A 623 8.41 -12.69 23.73
C PHE A 623 7.16 -13.49 23.30
N PRO A 624 7.00 -13.80 22.00
CA PRO A 624 5.91 -14.65 21.52
C PRO A 624 5.79 -15.97 22.29
N ARG A 625 4.60 -16.30 22.82
CA ARG A 625 4.31 -17.46 23.70
C ARG A 625 4.96 -17.45 25.09
N TYR A 626 5.63 -16.37 25.48
CA TYR A 626 6.12 -16.21 26.83
C TYR A 626 5.09 -15.50 27.71
N SER A 627 5.31 -15.59 29.02
CA SER A 627 4.60 -14.79 30.00
C SER A 627 5.57 -14.08 30.90
N ASP A 628 5.12 -12.96 31.46
CA ASP A 628 5.81 -12.22 32.49
C ASP A 628 4.89 -12.05 33.70
N SER A 629 5.49 -11.87 34.87
CA SER A 629 4.73 -11.67 36.10
C SER A 629 5.34 -10.60 37.01
N HIS A 630 4.51 -10.03 37.87
CA HIS A 630 4.91 -9.06 38.87
C HIS A 630 4.11 -9.27 40.15
N GLU A 631 4.78 -9.16 41.29
CA GLU A 631 4.20 -9.38 42.61
C GLU A 631 3.95 -8.05 43.31
N TYR A 632 2.73 -7.86 43.80
CA TYR A 632 2.29 -6.70 44.56
C TYR A 632 2.05 -7.13 46.00
N ARG A 633 2.48 -6.30 46.95
CA ARG A 633 2.38 -6.57 48.38
C ARG A 633 1.69 -5.43 49.09
N PHE A 634 0.73 -5.74 49.95
CA PHE A 634 0.08 -4.75 50.80
C PHE A 634 -0.22 -5.35 52.17
N ARG A 635 -0.34 -4.48 53.17
CA ARG A 635 -0.83 -4.87 54.48
C ARG A 635 -2.34 -4.76 54.51
N VAL A 636 -3.02 -5.84 54.90
CA VAL A 636 -4.47 -5.83 55.13
C VAL A 636 -4.74 -4.97 56.37
N PRO A 637 -5.66 -3.99 56.33
CA PRO A 637 -5.98 -3.18 57.51
C PRO A 637 -6.42 -4.05 58.69
N ASP A 638 -6.02 -3.68 59.91
CA ASP A 638 -6.32 -4.46 61.13
C ASP A 638 -7.84 -4.56 61.41
N GLY A 639 -8.62 -3.58 60.95
CA GLY A 639 -10.09 -3.55 61.04
C GLY A 639 -10.83 -4.06 59.80
N ALA A 640 -10.13 -4.67 58.83
CA ALA A 640 -10.76 -5.13 57.60
C ALA A 640 -11.77 -6.26 57.89
N THR A 641 -12.99 -6.10 57.36
CA THR A 641 -14.06 -7.11 57.44
C THR A 641 -14.66 -7.33 56.05
N GLY A 642 -15.32 -8.47 55.85
CA GLY A 642 -15.94 -8.81 54.56
C GLY A 642 -14.91 -9.29 53.55
N SER A 643 -15.03 -8.84 52.29
CA SER A 643 -14.11 -9.21 51.20
C SER A 643 -13.40 -7.99 50.64
N LEU A 644 -12.10 -8.14 50.38
CA LEU A 644 -11.33 -7.17 49.60
C LEU A 644 -11.67 -7.33 48.12
N GLN A 645 -11.87 -6.22 47.41
CA GLN A 645 -12.06 -6.21 45.96
C GLN A 645 -10.74 -5.83 45.28
N VAL A 646 -10.19 -6.73 44.48
CA VAL A 646 -9.03 -6.47 43.63
C VAL A 646 -9.51 -6.15 42.23
N LYS A 647 -9.18 -4.96 41.72
CA LYS A 647 -9.42 -4.52 40.35
C LYS A 647 -8.08 -4.34 39.65
N ALA A 648 -7.81 -5.15 38.64
CA ALA A 648 -6.58 -5.04 37.85
C ALA A 648 -6.93 -4.71 36.39
N ARG A 649 -6.19 -3.80 35.80
CA ARG A 649 -6.31 -3.37 34.40
C ARG A 649 -4.95 -3.37 33.74
N LEU A 650 -4.86 -3.94 32.54
CA LEU A 650 -3.71 -3.77 31.65
C LEU A 650 -3.99 -2.59 30.74
N CYS A 651 -3.25 -1.51 30.91
CA CYS A 651 -3.41 -0.24 30.24
C CYS A 651 -2.34 -0.06 29.16
N PHE A 652 -2.66 0.69 28.12
CA PHE A 652 -1.74 1.03 27.03
C PHE A 652 -1.78 2.53 26.71
N ARG A 653 -0.60 3.11 26.44
CA ARG A 653 -0.40 4.46 25.92
C ARG A 653 0.68 4.45 24.84
N ARG A 654 0.45 5.25 23.79
CA ARG A 654 1.38 5.37 22.67
C ARG A 654 2.68 6.10 23.04
N TYR A 655 2.59 7.12 23.89
CA TYR A 655 3.69 8.00 24.28
C TYR A 655 3.78 8.09 25.81
N ARG A 656 5.00 8.29 26.32
CA ARG A 656 5.23 8.78 27.67
C ARG A 656 4.78 10.22 27.73
N GLN A 657 4.12 10.60 28.83
CA GLN A 657 3.71 12.00 28.99
C GLN A 657 4.92 12.93 28.96
N GLU A 658 5.98 12.58 29.68
CA GLU A 658 7.25 13.32 29.69
C GLU A 658 7.85 13.52 28.28
N PHE A 659 7.71 12.54 27.38
CA PHE A 659 8.17 12.70 26.01
C PHE A 659 7.33 13.75 25.26
N LEU A 660 6.00 13.72 25.40
CA LEU A 660 5.12 14.71 24.79
C LEU A 660 5.41 16.11 25.33
N ASP A 661 5.54 16.25 26.64
CA ASP A 661 5.81 17.53 27.30
C ASP A 661 7.16 18.14 26.87
N LEU A 662 8.16 17.31 26.54
CA LEU A 662 9.48 17.76 26.10
C LEU A 662 9.58 18.03 24.60
N VAL A 663 8.85 17.28 23.77
CA VAL A 663 9.02 17.28 22.30
C VAL A 663 7.91 18.07 21.59
N VAL A 664 6.72 18.12 22.19
CA VAL A 664 5.53 18.81 21.64
C VAL A 664 4.68 19.40 22.79
N PRO A 665 5.24 20.30 23.63
CA PRO A 665 4.64 20.75 24.89
C PRO A 665 3.22 21.31 24.75
N ASP A 666 2.95 22.06 23.68
CA ASP A 666 1.68 22.74 23.48
C ASP A 666 0.67 21.92 22.65
N MET A 667 1.06 20.78 22.07
CA MET A 667 0.22 20.05 21.10
C MET A 667 -1.13 19.62 21.66
N GLU A 668 -1.18 19.06 22.87
CA GLU A 668 -2.43 18.59 23.48
C GLU A 668 -3.35 19.76 23.84
N LYS A 669 -2.77 20.88 24.28
CA LYS A 669 -3.49 22.11 24.61
C LYS A 669 -4.05 22.78 23.35
N ASP A 670 -3.23 22.92 22.32
CA ASP A 670 -3.58 23.60 21.07
C ASP A 670 -4.61 22.82 20.26
N THR A 671 -4.52 21.48 20.27
CA THR A 671 -5.46 20.61 19.54
C THR A 671 -6.71 20.28 20.36
N GLY A 672 -6.65 20.43 21.68
CA GLY A 672 -7.68 19.95 22.61
C GLY A 672 -7.80 18.42 22.68
N VAL A 673 -6.86 17.68 22.07
CA VAL A 673 -6.84 16.22 22.04
C VAL A 673 -5.75 15.73 22.98
N TYR A 674 -6.17 15.09 24.07
CA TYR A 674 -5.29 14.53 25.08
C TYR A 674 -5.05 13.04 24.83
N GLN A 675 -3.83 12.57 25.05
CA GLN A 675 -3.50 11.18 24.80
C GLN A 675 -4.42 10.22 25.59
N PRO A 676 -5.11 9.29 24.90
CA PRO A 676 -5.99 8.35 25.56
C PRO A 676 -5.22 7.24 26.29
N THR A 677 -5.84 6.69 27.33
CA THR A 677 -5.44 5.42 27.94
C THR A 677 -6.40 4.33 27.50
N VAL A 678 -5.90 3.30 26.82
CA VAL A 678 -6.73 2.15 26.42
C VAL A 678 -6.54 1.02 27.43
N VAL A 679 -7.64 0.54 28.03
CA VAL A 679 -7.63 -0.67 28.85
C VAL A 679 -7.73 -1.88 27.90
N GLN A 680 -6.64 -2.64 27.80
CA GLN A 680 -6.52 -3.82 26.92
C GLN A 680 -7.22 -5.04 27.51
N ALA A 681 -7.07 -5.22 28.83
CA ALA A 681 -7.66 -6.33 29.56
C ALA A 681 -7.94 -5.87 31.00
N SER A 682 -8.92 -6.51 31.64
CA SER A 682 -9.20 -6.27 33.05
C SER A 682 -9.58 -7.56 33.76
N CYS A 683 -9.33 -7.61 35.06
CA CYS A 683 -9.67 -8.73 35.92
C CYS A 683 -10.16 -8.19 37.27
N ARG A 684 -11.20 -8.83 37.82
CA ARG A 684 -11.67 -8.57 39.18
C ARG A 684 -11.59 -9.85 40.00
N LYS A 685 -11.17 -9.72 41.26
CA LYS A 685 -11.14 -10.82 42.23
C LYS A 685 -11.66 -10.32 43.58
N GLU A 686 -12.31 -11.20 44.31
CA GLU A 686 -12.67 -10.98 45.70
C GLU A 686 -11.83 -11.88 46.59
N ILE A 687 -11.34 -11.33 47.69
CA ILE A 687 -10.52 -12.03 48.66
C ILE A 687 -11.19 -11.87 50.04
N PRO A 688 -11.80 -12.93 50.58
CA PRO A 688 -12.40 -12.90 51.91
C PRO A 688 -11.37 -12.56 52.98
N VAL A 689 -11.76 -11.73 53.96
CA VAL A 689 -10.97 -11.41 55.15
C VAL A 689 -11.47 -12.28 56.31
N ALA A 690 -10.60 -13.16 56.82
CA ALA A 690 -10.83 -13.88 58.06
C ALA A 690 -10.70 -12.90 59.25
N PRO A 691 -11.55 -13.03 60.28
CA PRO A 691 -11.33 -12.33 61.54
C PRO A 691 -9.95 -12.70 62.08
N ALA A 692 -9.18 -11.71 62.55
CA ALA A 692 -7.85 -11.93 63.10
C ALA A 692 -7.89 -13.11 64.07
N GLY A 693 -7.11 -14.15 63.78
CA GLY A 693 -7.13 -15.38 64.56
C GLY A 693 -6.90 -15.09 66.03
N GLY A 694 -7.95 -15.29 66.84
CA GLY A 694 -7.82 -15.62 68.25
C GLY A 694 -7.14 -16.97 68.38
N GLY A 695 -5.83 -17.01 68.12
CA GLY A 695 -4.96 -18.12 68.44
C GLY A 695 -4.95 -18.28 69.95
N GLY A 696 -5.77 -19.21 70.43
CA GLY A 696 -5.74 -19.71 71.79
C GLY A 696 -4.32 -20.17 72.15
N LYS A 697 -3.98 -19.88 73.41
CA LYS A 697 -2.82 -20.38 74.14
C LYS A 697 -2.63 -21.90 74.02
#